data_AF-A0A2V5K7P3-F1
#
_entry.id   AF-A0A2V5K7P3-F1
#
_cell.length_a   1.000
_cell.length_b   1.000
_cell.length_c   1.000
_cell.angle_alpha   90.00
_cell.angle_beta   90.00
_cell.angle_gamma   90.00
#
_symmetry.space_group_name_H-M   'P 1'
#
loop_
_entity.id
_entity.type
_entity.pdbx_description
1 polymer ?
#
loop_
_entity_poly.entity_id
_entity_poly.type
_entity_poly.pdbx_seq_one_letter_code
_entity_poly.pdbx_strand_id
1 'polypeptide(L)'
;MAGIGFELKKLFRDQGILSHMKAYGYSSLTTVGPMVLCVTMIIAMQQLMTAKGAPFLERELFLATVVYGFVFSVLLTGGVSMLLTRFISDMIYQKKNDYLLSSFYGAAAICLPIGALIAAIFLSGVPAGAGYKLSAFVFFEELIVIWLQSVLLSALKDYKRIVRNFLYGVAIAVAGTWLMLAWTGLKSATAVLVMIDAGFFVIALLSARHLASVMPRSSSRDYFRFTEYFRKYPALFGIGTFFYAGVYVHSFVYWSGPTGVRVAEAYVISPFYDTPVFYAYLTILPTLVTFVVSMETSFYEKYRDYYAFILHGGTYPEIQRAKQNMQQTLMQQIGFIMEVQLLATVVSIALGIKLLPVVGFTMEQIDTFIILVLGYYLFIHAFIVMLLMLYYDDRKGALAISGLFVVLNAVFSYWTMQAESHGLGLVLASFAALALALARLLTYVRNIDYYTYCDQPLGPSAGKSGPSLNPFRRRKGAKAAAAATMLLVLAGLLSACTDEAPEERQPAGAVPAVAQEPAPAASERFVEDKRLYERDDDTSLAGLYVTIMPNQTDEKQSIDWYRLNRIKDWMEEGDMSIIIQEGAADGSGTVPGTFGYGTTEANAKISLRGNTARYAPQRSYKIKLNEQAGLWRDQRILNLNKHYYDSSRIRNKLSFDLFETLPDIASLRTQFVRLFVKDLSAGGNGNQPFVDYGLYTHIENPNKQFLKNHWLDPNGQLYKAEMFEFFRYPESLKSQSDPGYDKQAFEKVLEIEGREDHDKLLAMLDDVNNRAIPINDVIAKHFDLDNYLTWLAANILMDNMDTAAHNFLLYSPLNSNKWYFVPWDYDGGWELQRGLQSISPFGNGISTYWGNVLHNRFFHSEANVRLLRDKIEELHKTINNESVAARLALYKPVLEPFLARAPDKNFYPIQTNKLDDELRIIAETPSRSLARFEEDVQKPKPIFLGDVQKNDSGQHVFVWEHSFDLQGDELFYDWSIAKDPLFTTGVENRTGLTGTQTVVDALKPGTYYWKVVVRDQKGNTQIAFDQHEDEEGNFYFGIRQIKVE
;
A
#
# COMPACT_ATOMS: atom_id res chain seq x y z
N MET A 1 11.57 -9.39 -12.86
CA MET A 1 11.15 -7.98 -12.91
C MET A 1 10.43 -7.64 -11.61
N ALA A 2 11.16 -7.25 -10.58
CA ALA A 2 10.60 -6.61 -9.39
C ALA A 2 11.51 -5.40 -9.15
N GLY A 3 11.22 -4.32 -9.88
CA GLY A 3 12.13 -3.22 -10.21
C GLY A 3 12.06 -2.05 -9.24
N ILE A 4 10.87 -1.72 -8.75
CA ILE A 4 10.61 -0.41 -8.13
C ILE A 4 9.58 -0.49 -7.01
N GLY A 5 8.98 -1.67 -6.79
CA GLY A 5 7.92 -1.87 -5.81
C GLY A 5 8.22 -1.29 -4.44
N PHE A 6 9.47 -1.31 -3.96
CA PHE A 6 9.82 -0.74 -2.65
C PHE A 6 9.83 0.81 -2.61
N GLU A 7 10.36 1.48 -3.63
CA GLU A 7 10.33 2.96 -3.71
C GLU A 7 8.93 3.47 -4.03
N LEU A 8 8.20 2.77 -4.91
CA LEU A 8 6.78 3.06 -5.17
C LEU A 8 5.95 2.86 -3.91
N LYS A 9 6.13 1.74 -3.18
CA LYS A 9 5.46 1.51 -1.89
C LYS A 9 5.79 2.57 -0.85
N LYS A 10 7.02 3.07 -0.82
CA LYS A 10 7.42 4.17 0.08
C LYS A 10 6.74 5.50 -0.31
N LEU A 11 6.65 5.81 -1.60
CA LEU A 11 5.96 7.00 -2.11
C LEU A 11 4.42 6.91 -1.96
N PHE A 12 3.86 5.70 -2.02
CA PHE A 12 2.45 5.42 -1.71
C PHE A 12 2.16 5.36 -0.20
N ARG A 13 3.18 5.49 0.67
CA ARG A 13 3.06 5.46 2.14
C ARG A 13 3.00 6.88 2.74
N ASP A 14 3.34 7.89 1.95
CA ASP A 14 3.24 9.31 2.30
C ASP A 14 1.89 9.91 1.85
N GLN A 15 1.47 10.95 2.56
CA GLN A 15 0.16 11.57 2.69
C GLN A 15 -0.29 12.54 1.55
N GLY A 16 -1.56 12.48 1.08
CA GLY A 16 -2.26 13.45 0.19
C GLY A 16 -2.30 13.20 -1.35
N ILE A 17 -3.22 13.86 -2.10
CA ILE A 17 -3.29 13.85 -3.59
C ILE A 17 -1.92 14.08 -4.20
N LEU A 18 -1.17 15.04 -3.65
CA LEU A 18 0.18 15.37 -4.11
C LEU A 18 1.14 14.20 -3.92
N SER A 19 0.98 13.36 -2.91
CA SER A 19 1.78 12.14 -2.73
C SER A 19 1.37 11.03 -3.71
N HIS A 20 0.07 10.80 -3.91
CA HIS A 20 -0.39 9.89 -4.96
C HIS A 20 -0.04 10.39 -6.37
N MET A 21 -0.19 11.67 -6.67
CA MET A 21 0.30 12.32 -7.89
C MET A 21 1.81 12.35 -7.96
N LYS A 22 2.55 12.38 -6.84
CA LYS A 22 4.01 12.19 -6.81
C LYS A 22 4.36 10.73 -7.07
N ALA A 23 3.58 9.76 -6.61
CA ALA A 23 3.83 8.34 -6.81
C ALA A 23 3.49 7.92 -8.26
N TYR A 24 2.32 8.33 -8.77
CA TYR A 24 1.95 8.21 -10.18
C TYR A 24 2.81 9.11 -11.07
N GLY A 25 3.20 10.29 -10.62
CA GLY A 25 4.10 11.20 -11.33
C GLY A 25 5.53 10.66 -11.37
N TYR A 26 5.99 10.03 -10.30
CA TYR A 26 7.28 9.32 -10.26
C TYR A 26 7.22 8.06 -11.12
N SER A 27 6.17 7.26 -11.03
CA SER A 27 5.96 6.10 -11.90
C SER A 27 5.87 6.51 -13.38
N SER A 28 5.19 7.61 -13.68
CA SER A 28 5.10 8.21 -15.02
C SER A 28 6.46 8.69 -15.50
N LEU A 29 7.17 9.46 -14.68
CA LEU A 29 8.50 9.97 -14.99
C LEU A 29 9.50 8.83 -15.25
N THR A 30 9.38 7.72 -14.54
CA THR A 30 10.27 6.57 -14.65
C THR A 30 9.89 5.61 -15.77
N THR A 31 8.61 5.49 -16.11
CA THR A 31 8.09 4.56 -17.13
C THR A 31 8.03 5.18 -18.52
N VAL A 32 7.48 6.40 -18.65
CA VAL A 32 7.25 7.09 -19.93
C VAL A 32 8.06 8.39 -20.07
N GLY A 33 8.73 8.85 -19.01
CA GLY A 33 9.50 10.11 -19.02
C GLY A 33 10.53 10.24 -20.15
N PRO A 34 11.40 9.25 -20.43
CA PRO A 34 12.33 9.31 -21.56
C PRO A 34 11.62 9.51 -22.91
N MET A 35 10.48 8.85 -23.13
CA MET A 35 9.68 9.00 -24.36
C MET A 35 9.08 10.41 -24.46
N VAL A 36 8.47 10.91 -23.38
CA VAL A 36 7.90 12.27 -23.32
C VAL A 36 8.96 13.34 -23.56
N LEU A 37 10.16 13.17 -23.00
CA LEU A 37 11.30 14.07 -23.22
C LEU A 37 11.74 14.07 -24.70
N CYS A 38 11.83 12.90 -25.34
CA CYS A 38 12.18 12.81 -26.76
C CYS A 38 11.10 13.45 -27.67
N VAL A 39 9.82 13.21 -27.38
CA VAL A 39 8.71 13.85 -28.11
C VAL A 39 8.77 15.36 -27.97
N THR A 40 8.96 15.86 -26.74
CA THR A 40 9.05 17.29 -26.46
C THR A 40 10.25 17.92 -27.18
N MET A 41 11.38 17.21 -27.23
CA MET A 41 12.58 17.63 -27.97
C MET A 41 12.28 17.79 -29.47
N ILE A 42 11.65 16.79 -30.10
CA ILE A 42 11.32 16.82 -31.53
C ILE A 42 10.39 18.00 -31.86
N ILE A 43 9.35 18.19 -31.05
CA ILE A 43 8.41 19.32 -31.20
C ILE A 43 9.14 20.65 -31.05
N ALA A 44 9.96 20.81 -30.00
CA ALA A 44 10.72 22.04 -29.77
C ALA A 44 11.67 22.36 -30.93
N MET A 45 12.36 21.35 -31.47
CA MET A 45 13.24 21.53 -32.63
C MET A 45 12.46 21.91 -33.89
N GLN A 46 11.31 21.28 -34.14
CA GLN A 46 10.45 21.63 -35.28
C GLN A 46 9.95 23.07 -35.19
N GLN A 47 9.61 23.54 -33.99
CA GLN A 47 9.22 24.93 -33.74
C GLN A 47 10.39 25.89 -33.94
N LEU A 48 11.59 25.56 -33.46
CA LEU A 48 12.80 26.37 -33.68
C LEU A 48 13.16 26.48 -35.17
N MET A 49 13.09 25.37 -35.92
CA MET A 49 13.27 25.38 -37.37
C MET A 49 12.27 26.31 -38.05
N THR A 50 11.00 26.26 -37.63
CA THR A 50 9.94 27.11 -38.18
C THR A 50 10.17 28.59 -37.86
N ALA A 51 10.50 28.91 -36.60
CA ALA A 51 10.77 30.27 -36.15
C ALA A 51 12.00 30.90 -36.84
N LYS A 52 12.96 30.08 -37.29
CA LYS A 52 14.13 30.50 -38.06
C LYS A 52 13.94 30.45 -39.58
N GLY A 53 12.71 30.23 -40.05
CA GLY A 53 12.38 30.25 -41.48
C GLY A 53 12.96 29.07 -42.27
N ALA A 54 13.19 27.92 -41.63
CA ALA A 54 13.70 26.73 -42.32
C ALA A 54 12.73 26.27 -43.43
N PRO A 55 13.23 25.88 -44.62
CA PRO A 55 12.40 25.39 -45.71
C PRO A 55 11.52 24.21 -45.29
N PHE A 56 10.32 24.10 -45.88
CA PHE A 56 9.39 23.00 -45.61
C PHE A 56 10.02 21.63 -45.87
N LEU A 57 10.69 21.45 -47.01
CA LEU A 57 11.37 20.20 -47.37
C LEU A 57 12.45 19.77 -46.35
N GLU A 58 13.17 20.72 -45.76
CA GLU A 58 14.18 20.43 -44.73
C GLU A 58 13.53 20.01 -43.40
N ARG A 59 12.38 20.60 -43.05
CA ARG A 59 11.60 20.20 -41.86
C ARG A 59 10.98 18.80 -42.03
N GLU A 60 10.45 18.49 -43.21
CA GLU A 60 9.96 17.15 -43.52
C GLU A 60 11.08 16.11 -43.55
N LEU A 61 12.22 16.43 -44.16
CA LEU A 61 13.37 15.54 -44.23
C LEU A 61 13.91 15.19 -42.83
N PHE A 62 13.97 16.18 -41.94
CA PHE A 62 14.27 15.98 -40.53
C PHE A 62 13.26 15.02 -39.86
N LEU A 63 11.97 15.31 -39.96
CA LEU A 63 10.92 14.50 -39.33
C LEU A 63 10.92 13.05 -39.84
N ALA A 64 11.01 12.87 -41.17
CA ALA A 64 11.05 11.55 -41.80
C ALA A 64 12.26 10.73 -41.32
N THR A 65 13.41 11.38 -41.13
CA THR A 65 14.63 10.74 -40.60
C THR A 65 14.48 10.31 -39.17
N VAL A 66 13.89 11.17 -38.34
CA VAL A 66 13.64 10.86 -36.94
C VAL A 66 12.68 9.66 -36.84
N VAL A 67 11.57 9.69 -37.58
CA VAL A 67 10.59 8.58 -37.63
C VAL A 67 11.25 7.28 -38.06
N TYR A 68 11.98 7.28 -39.18
CA TYR A 68 12.70 6.09 -39.65
C TYR A 68 13.72 5.60 -38.63
N GLY A 69 14.48 6.52 -38.04
CA GLY A 69 15.48 6.21 -37.01
C GLY A 69 14.86 5.46 -35.85
N PHE A 70 13.78 5.97 -35.27
CA PHE A 70 13.07 5.33 -34.15
C PHE A 70 12.43 4.00 -34.54
N VAL A 71 11.70 3.95 -35.66
CA VAL A 71 10.95 2.75 -36.09
C VAL A 71 11.90 1.59 -36.43
N PHE A 72 12.91 1.82 -37.27
CA PHE A 72 13.75 0.72 -37.73
C PHE A 72 14.79 0.28 -36.68
N SER A 73 15.23 1.19 -35.80
CA SER A 73 16.17 0.81 -34.73
C SER A 73 15.51 -0.08 -33.67
N VAL A 74 14.24 0.19 -33.33
CA VAL A 74 13.49 -0.65 -32.38
C VAL A 74 13.10 -2.00 -33.00
N LEU A 75 12.73 -2.02 -34.29
CA LEU A 75 12.44 -3.27 -35.02
C LEU A 75 13.68 -4.17 -35.10
N LEU A 76 14.84 -3.58 -35.38
CA LEU A 76 16.12 -4.32 -35.43
C LEU A 76 16.49 -4.92 -34.08
N THR A 77 16.31 -4.16 -32.99
CA THR A 77 16.76 -4.57 -31.65
C THR A 77 15.74 -5.39 -30.89
N GLY A 78 14.45 -5.29 -31.20
CA GLY A 78 13.35 -5.82 -30.38
C GLY A 78 13.46 -7.31 -30.02
N GLY A 79 13.75 -8.17 -31.00
CA GLY A 79 13.92 -9.60 -30.76
C GLY A 79 15.15 -9.93 -29.89
N VAL A 80 16.25 -9.22 -30.10
CA VAL A 80 17.47 -9.36 -29.29
C VAL A 80 17.23 -8.86 -27.86
N SER A 81 16.57 -7.70 -27.71
CA SER A 81 16.21 -7.12 -26.41
C SER A 81 15.37 -8.08 -25.58
N MET A 82 14.42 -8.80 -26.18
CA MET A 82 13.57 -9.75 -25.45
C MET A 82 14.37 -10.95 -24.89
N LEU A 83 15.31 -11.48 -25.68
CA LEU A 83 16.22 -12.52 -25.23
C LEU A 83 17.18 -12.03 -24.15
N LEU A 84 17.72 -10.83 -24.33
CA LEU A 84 18.64 -10.18 -23.41
C LEU A 84 17.98 -9.94 -22.04
N THR A 85 16.73 -9.49 -22.02
CA THR A 85 15.92 -9.33 -20.80
C THR A 85 15.81 -10.64 -20.02
N ARG A 86 15.50 -11.75 -20.71
CA ARG A 86 15.41 -13.07 -20.05
C ARG A 86 16.77 -13.53 -19.53
N PHE A 87 17.83 -13.36 -20.32
CA PHE A 87 19.20 -13.69 -19.92
C PHE A 87 19.63 -12.93 -18.67
N ILE A 88 19.42 -11.60 -18.65
CA ILE A 88 19.74 -10.74 -17.52
C ILE A 88 18.96 -11.16 -16.27
N SER A 89 17.65 -11.43 -16.39
CA SER A 89 16.84 -11.89 -15.27
C SER A 89 17.35 -13.20 -14.66
N ASP A 90 17.77 -14.16 -15.49
CA ASP A 90 18.35 -15.43 -15.01
C ASP A 90 19.73 -15.23 -14.36
N MET A 91 20.56 -14.33 -14.88
CA MET A 91 21.88 -14.03 -14.29
C MET A 91 21.77 -13.31 -12.96
N ILE A 92 20.83 -12.36 -12.82
CA ILE A 92 20.52 -11.70 -11.55
C ILE A 92 20.03 -12.72 -10.53
N TYR A 93 19.11 -13.60 -10.92
CA TYR A 93 18.60 -14.67 -10.05
C TYR A 93 19.72 -15.60 -9.56
N GLN A 94 20.66 -15.96 -10.46
CA GLN A 94 21.83 -16.79 -10.13
C GLN A 94 22.96 -16.02 -9.43
N LYS A 95 22.79 -14.72 -9.13
CA LYS A 95 23.82 -13.84 -8.55
C LYS A 95 25.11 -13.74 -9.39
N LYS A 96 25.01 -13.90 -10.71
CA LYS A 96 26.14 -13.85 -11.67
C LYS A 96 26.22 -12.49 -12.36
N ASN A 97 26.50 -11.45 -11.60
CA ASN A 97 26.40 -10.06 -12.06
C ASN A 97 27.44 -9.67 -13.12
N ASP A 98 28.57 -10.39 -13.21
CA ASP A 98 29.67 -10.09 -14.15
C ASP A 98 29.29 -10.29 -15.64
N TYR A 99 28.20 -11.04 -15.90
CA TYR A 99 27.71 -11.32 -17.25
C TYR A 99 26.81 -10.22 -17.82
N LEU A 100 26.28 -9.32 -16.99
CA LEU A 100 25.30 -8.34 -17.42
C LEU A 100 25.91 -7.39 -18.44
N LEU A 101 26.95 -6.63 -18.06
CA LEU A 101 27.59 -5.68 -18.96
C LEU A 101 28.26 -6.37 -20.17
N SER A 102 28.77 -7.59 -19.96
CA SER A 102 29.33 -8.43 -21.04
C SER A 102 28.29 -8.75 -22.12
N SER A 103 27.06 -9.09 -21.72
CA SER A 103 25.97 -9.38 -22.65
C SER A 103 25.49 -8.18 -23.45
N PHE A 104 25.56 -6.96 -22.89
CA PHE A 104 25.34 -5.72 -23.63
C PHE A 104 26.35 -5.55 -24.76
N TYR A 105 27.65 -5.70 -24.47
CA TYR A 105 28.68 -5.59 -25.51
C TYR A 105 28.53 -6.66 -26.59
N GLY A 106 28.15 -7.89 -26.21
CA GLY A 106 27.84 -8.95 -27.17
C GLY A 106 26.64 -8.60 -28.06
N ALA A 107 25.56 -8.06 -27.49
CA ALA A 107 24.39 -7.63 -28.25
C ALA A 107 24.71 -6.46 -29.17
N ALA A 108 25.46 -5.46 -28.70
CA ALA A 108 25.90 -4.32 -29.49
C ALA A 108 26.82 -4.76 -30.65
N ALA A 109 27.73 -5.71 -30.41
CA ALA A 109 28.61 -6.27 -31.44
C ALA A 109 27.85 -7.04 -32.54
N ILE A 110 26.59 -7.42 -32.31
CA ILE A 110 25.71 -8.03 -33.32
C ILE A 110 24.84 -6.96 -34.00
N CYS A 111 24.17 -6.12 -33.21
CA CYS A 111 23.19 -5.17 -33.75
C CYS A 111 23.84 -4.02 -34.52
N LEU A 112 24.96 -3.45 -34.05
CA LEU A 112 25.57 -2.28 -34.69
C LEU A 112 26.11 -2.58 -36.09
N PRO A 113 26.84 -3.69 -36.36
CA PRO A 113 27.28 -3.98 -37.73
C PRO A 113 26.12 -4.22 -38.71
N ILE A 114 25.03 -4.85 -38.23
CA ILE A 114 23.83 -5.09 -39.04
C ILE A 114 23.11 -3.76 -39.30
N GLY A 115 22.94 -2.94 -38.26
CA GLY A 115 22.38 -1.60 -38.35
C GLY A 115 23.16 -0.73 -39.33
N ALA A 116 24.49 -0.71 -39.19
CA ALA A 116 25.37 0.10 -40.00
C ALA A 116 25.29 -0.28 -41.48
N LEU A 117 25.21 -1.58 -41.78
CA LEU A 117 25.04 -2.07 -43.14
C LEU A 117 23.69 -1.62 -43.72
N ILE A 118 22.60 -1.79 -42.97
CA ILE A 118 21.25 -1.38 -43.40
C ILE A 118 21.19 0.13 -43.63
N ALA A 119 21.69 0.93 -42.68
CA ALA A 119 21.72 2.38 -42.75
C ALA A 119 22.59 2.87 -43.92
N ALA A 120 23.78 2.29 -44.13
CA ALA A 120 24.66 2.65 -45.24
C ALA A 120 24.00 2.37 -46.60
N ILE A 121 23.34 1.21 -46.75
CA ILE A 121 22.60 0.86 -47.98
C ILE A 121 21.48 1.87 -48.22
N PHE A 122 20.64 2.13 -47.21
CA PHE A 122 19.51 3.04 -47.34
C PHE A 122 19.96 4.48 -47.64
N LEU A 123 20.91 5.02 -46.86
CA LEU A 123 21.41 6.40 -47.00
C LEU A 123 22.21 6.62 -48.29
N SER A 124 22.73 5.56 -48.91
CA SER A 124 23.36 5.68 -50.24
C SER A 124 22.36 6.18 -51.29
N GLY A 125 21.10 5.77 -51.19
CA GLY A 125 20.01 6.18 -52.09
C GLY A 125 19.37 7.53 -51.77
N VAL A 126 19.70 8.17 -50.64
CA VAL A 126 19.13 9.48 -50.27
C VAL A 126 19.91 10.61 -50.99
N PRO A 127 19.26 11.50 -51.75
CA PRO A 127 19.89 12.64 -52.44
C PRO A 127 20.15 13.82 -51.47
N ALA A 128 20.98 13.59 -50.45
CA ALA A 128 21.35 14.59 -49.44
C ALA A 128 22.87 14.74 -49.32
N GLY A 129 23.33 15.84 -48.70
CA GLY A 129 24.75 16.10 -48.50
C GLY A 129 25.42 15.09 -47.56
N ALA A 130 26.74 14.92 -47.67
CA ALA A 130 27.49 13.95 -46.87
C ALA A 130 27.35 14.18 -45.35
N GLY A 131 27.30 15.44 -44.90
CA GLY A 131 27.09 15.78 -43.48
C GLY A 131 25.75 15.27 -42.95
N TYR A 132 24.67 15.45 -43.72
CA TYR A 132 23.35 14.92 -43.37
C TYR A 132 23.36 13.39 -43.28
N LYS A 133 23.94 12.71 -44.29
CA LYS A 133 23.99 11.24 -44.31
C LYS A 133 24.76 10.69 -43.12
N LEU A 134 25.87 11.33 -42.76
CA LEU A 134 26.65 10.95 -41.60
C LEU A 134 25.84 11.13 -40.31
N SER A 135 25.15 12.26 -40.13
CA SER A 135 24.30 12.47 -38.96
C SER A 135 23.14 11.48 -38.88
N ALA A 136 22.42 11.26 -39.98
CA ALA A 136 21.34 10.27 -40.02
C ALA A 136 21.83 8.84 -39.70
N PHE A 137 23.05 8.50 -40.12
CA PHE A 137 23.71 7.23 -39.80
C PHE A 137 24.05 7.16 -38.30
N VAL A 138 24.69 8.18 -37.74
CA VAL A 138 25.06 8.24 -36.33
C VAL A 138 23.82 8.17 -35.44
N PHE A 139 22.79 8.95 -35.75
CA PHE A 139 21.51 8.92 -35.04
C PHE A 139 20.93 7.50 -34.94
N PHE A 140 20.93 6.77 -36.06
CA PHE A 140 20.41 5.41 -36.10
C PHE A 140 21.22 4.44 -35.24
N GLU A 141 22.55 4.52 -35.30
CA GLU A 141 23.44 3.69 -34.48
C GLU A 141 23.33 4.03 -32.98
N GLU A 142 23.21 5.30 -32.62
CA GLU A 142 23.02 5.74 -31.24
C GLU A 142 21.71 5.22 -30.65
N LEU A 143 20.63 5.22 -31.44
CA LEU A 143 19.36 4.62 -31.02
C LEU A 143 19.52 3.12 -30.75
N ILE A 144 20.23 2.36 -31.60
CA ILE A 144 20.51 0.93 -31.35
C ILE A 144 21.22 0.75 -30.01
N VAL A 145 22.25 1.56 -29.73
CA VAL A 145 22.97 1.52 -28.44
C VAL A 145 22.02 1.82 -27.29
N ILE A 146 21.22 2.88 -27.38
CA ILE A 146 20.31 3.30 -26.31
C ILE A 146 19.23 2.26 -26.04
N TRP A 147 18.65 1.64 -27.07
CA TRP A 147 17.69 0.54 -26.91
C TRP A 147 18.32 -0.62 -26.15
N LEU A 148 19.53 -1.05 -26.51
CA LEU A 148 20.22 -2.13 -25.81
C LEU A 148 20.62 -1.75 -24.38
N GLN A 149 21.06 -0.50 -24.14
CA GLN A 149 21.34 0.00 -22.80
C GLN A 149 20.09 0.03 -21.93
N SER A 150 18.93 0.42 -22.49
CA SER A 150 17.67 0.54 -21.76
C SER A 150 17.25 -0.78 -21.11
N VAL A 151 17.53 -1.91 -21.76
CA VAL A 151 17.30 -3.26 -21.22
C VAL A 151 18.08 -3.47 -19.91
N LEU A 152 19.36 -3.08 -19.87
CA LEU A 152 20.18 -3.21 -18.65
C LEU A 152 19.84 -2.15 -17.61
N LEU A 153 19.55 -0.92 -18.03
CA LEU A 153 19.17 0.17 -17.14
C LEU A 153 17.89 -0.16 -16.37
N SER A 154 16.93 -0.85 -16.99
CA SER A 154 15.72 -1.34 -16.30
C SER A 154 16.01 -2.28 -15.12
N ALA A 155 17.17 -2.96 -15.14
CA ALA A 155 17.61 -3.83 -14.06
C ALA A 155 18.30 -3.09 -12.90
N LEU A 156 18.85 -1.89 -13.14
CA LEU A 156 19.57 -1.09 -12.14
C LEU A 156 18.66 -0.38 -11.13
N LYS A 157 17.38 -0.19 -11.46
CA LYS A 157 16.37 0.43 -10.60
C LYS A 157 16.66 1.89 -10.19
N ASP A 158 17.70 2.55 -10.73
CA ASP A 158 18.00 3.99 -10.52
C ASP A 158 17.34 4.85 -11.62
N TYR A 159 16.01 4.87 -11.63
CA TYR A 159 15.25 5.52 -12.69
C TYR A 159 15.40 7.05 -12.69
N LYS A 160 15.66 7.67 -11.53
CA LYS A 160 15.94 9.12 -11.42
C LYS A 160 17.14 9.52 -12.28
N ARG A 161 18.21 8.71 -12.23
CA ARG A 161 19.42 8.96 -13.03
C ARG A 161 19.18 8.78 -14.51
N ILE A 162 18.38 7.80 -14.91
CA ILE A 162 18.01 7.57 -16.32
C ILE A 162 17.33 8.83 -16.87
N VAL A 163 16.28 9.31 -16.20
CA VAL A 163 15.52 10.50 -16.63
C VAL A 163 16.41 11.74 -16.69
N ARG A 164 17.30 11.92 -15.70
CA ARG A 164 18.25 13.03 -15.68
C ARG A 164 19.23 12.99 -16.85
N ASN A 165 19.74 11.82 -17.23
CA ASN A 165 20.61 11.66 -18.39
C ASN A 165 19.87 12.08 -19.68
N PHE A 166 18.61 11.67 -19.85
CA PHE A 166 17.75 12.09 -20.96
C PHE A 166 17.50 13.60 -20.95
N LEU A 167 17.23 14.19 -19.78
CA LEU A 167 17.02 15.64 -19.66
C LEU A 167 18.27 16.43 -20.10
N TYR A 168 19.47 16.00 -19.70
CA TYR A 168 20.71 16.62 -20.14
C TYR A 168 20.92 16.52 -21.65
N GLY A 169 20.68 15.34 -22.24
CA GLY A 169 20.77 15.15 -23.69
C GLY A 169 19.79 16.05 -24.45
N VAL A 170 18.53 16.08 -24.03
CA VAL A 170 17.48 16.93 -24.64
C VAL A 170 17.83 18.41 -24.51
N ALA A 171 18.28 18.86 -23.34
CA ALA A 171 18.66 20.25 -23.13
C ALA A 171 19.83 20.67 -24.05
N ILE A 172 20.85 19.83 -24.17
CA ILE A 172 21.99 20.06 -25.08
C ILE A 172 21.52 20.11 -26.53
N ALA A 173 20.66 19.17 -26.92
CA ALA A 173 20.18 19.08 -28.30
C ALA A 173 19.33 20.30 -28.69
N VAL A 174 18.41 20.75 -27.83
CA VAL A 174 17.55 21.93 -28.09
C VAL A 174 18.36 23.22 -28.05
N ALA A 175 19.19 23.43 -27.01
CA ALA A 175 19.99 24.64 -26.88
C ALA A 175 21.02 24.77 -28.01
N GLY A 176 21.69 23.67 -28.36
CA GLY A 176 22.62 23.66 -29.47
C GLY A 176 21.92 23.79 -30.83
N THR A 177 20.70 23.28 -31.00
CA THR A 177 19.91 23.54 -32.21
C THR A 177 19.66 25.03 -32.40
N TRP A 178 19.26 25.74 -31.33
CA TRP A 178 19.08 27.19 -31.38
C TRP A 178 20.37 27.93 -31.76
N LEU A 179 21.51 27.55 -31.18
CA LEU A 179 22.82 28.11 -31.50
C LEU A 179 23.23 27.82 -32.96
N MET A 180 23.11 26.57 -33.40
CA MET A 180 23.52 26.14 -34.73
C MET A 180 22.69 26.81 -35.81
N LEU A 181 21.37 26.89 -35.64
CA LEU A 181 20.49 27.60 -36.58
C LEU A 181 20.70 29.12 -36.57
N ALA A 182 21.21 29.68 -35.47
CA ALA A 182 21.49 31.11 -35.39
C ALA A 182 22.83 31.48 -36.04
N TRP A 183 23.87 30.67 -35.83
CA TRP A 183 25.26 31.09 -36.06
C TRP A 183 26.01 30.25 -37.09
N THR A 184 25.40 29.21 -37.68
CA THR A 184 26.03 28.41 -38.74
C THR A 184 25.27 28.50 -40.06
N GLY A 185 26.00 28.36 -41.17
CA GLY A 185 25.43 28.28 -42.53
C GLY A 185 25.04 26.86 -42.97
N LEU A 186 24.95 25.90 -42.03
CA LEU A 186 24.58 24.53 -42.34
C LEU A 186 23.09 24.45 -42.72
N LYS A 187 22.76 23.50 -43.60
CA LYS A 187 21.35 23.19 -43.91
C LYS A 187 20.60 22.82 -42.62
N SER A 188 19.38 23.31 -42.49
CA SER A 188 18.63 23.22 -41.24
C SER A 188 18.43 21.78 -40.77
N ALA A 189 18.12 20.82 -41.66
CA ALA A 189 17.97 19.42 -41.26
C ALA A 189 19.28 18.82 -40.72
N THR A 190 20.42 19.14 -41.37
CA THR A 190 21.73 18.69 -40.92
C THR A 190 22.12 19.31 -39.57
N ALA A 191 21.92 20.62 -39.42
CA ALA A 191 22.25 21.34 -38.19
C ALA A 191 21.49 20.79 -36.97
N VAL A 192 20.21 20.48 -37.14
CA VAL A 192 19.37 19.91 -36.08
C VAL A 192 19.74 18.46 -35.79
N LEU A 193 19.97 17.63 -36.81
CA LEU A 193 20.37 16.23 -36.62
C LEU A 193 21.71 16.11 -35.88
N VAL A 194 22.72 16.92 -36.23
CA VAL A 194 24.01 16.95 -35.50
C VAL A 194 23.79 17.23 -34.01
N MET A 195 22.85 18.11 -33.67
CA MET A 195 22.57 18.44 -32.28
C MET A 195 21.73 17.38 -31.57
N ILE A 196 20.86 16.67 -32.30
CA ILE A 196 20.24 15.44 -31.79
C ILE A 196 21.32 14.41 -31.47
N ASP A 197 22.24 14.13 -32.40
CA ASP A 197 23.35 13.19 -32.19
C ASP A 197 24.17 13.59 -30.97
N ALA A 198 24.52 14.88 -30.82
CA ALA A 198 25.23 15.34 -29.63
C ALA A 198 24.44 15.08 -28.32
N GLY A 199 23.12 15.27 -28.34
CA GLY A 199 22.26 14.97 -27.20
C GLY A 199 22.16 13.47 -26.89
N PHE A 200 21.95 12.64 -27.91
CA PHE A 200 21.83 11.19 -27.80
C PHE A 200 23.17 10.54 -27.43
N PHE A 201 24.28 11.05 -27.94
CA PHE A 201 25.63 10.70 -27.52
C PHE A 201 25.84 10.93 -26.01
N VAL A 202 25.43 12.09 -25.50
CA VAL A 202 25.52 12.39 -24.06
C VAL A 202 24.67 11.42 -23.25
N ILE A 203 23.46 11.10 -23.71
CA ILE A 203 22.60 10.09 -23.07
C ILE A 203 23.30 8.73 -23.04
N ALA A 204 23.83 8.28 -24.17
CA ALA A 204 24.51 7.00 -24.31
C ALA A 204 25.78 6.92 -23.44
N LEU A 205 26.56 8.01 -23.39
CA LEU A 205 27.80 8.10 -22.61
C LEU A 205 27.54 8.09 -21.10
N LEU A 206 26.60 8.92 -20.63
CA LEU A 206 26.24 8.98 -19.21
C LEU A 206 25.62 7.66 -18.74
N SER A 207 24.82 7.03 -19.60
CA SER A 207 24.23 5.71 -19.34
C SER A 207 25.29 4.60 -19.32
N ALA A 208 26.23 4.60 -20.26
CA ALA A 208 27.36 3.67 -20.28
C ALA A 208 28.24 3.82 -19.03
N ARG A 209 28.55 5.05 -18.63
CA ARG A 209 29.31 5.33 -17.40
C ARG A 209 28.58 4.82 -16.16
N HIS A 210 27.27 5.03 -16.11
CA HIS A 210 26.46 4.52 -15.00
C HIS A 210 26.47 2.99 -14.94
N LEU A 211 26.22 2.32 -16.06
CA LEU A 211 26.27 0.87 -16.18
C LEU A 211 27.63 0.32 -15.74
N ALA A 212 28.73 0.90 -16.22
CA ALA A 212 30.09 0.47 -15.89
C ALA A 212 30.46 0.72 -14.41
N SER A 213 29.87 1.72 -13.76
CA SER A 213 30.11 2.01 -12.34
C SER A 213 29.42 1.03 -11.39
N VAL A 214 28.35 0.35 -11.83
CA VAL A 214 27.53 -0.52 -10.98
C VAL A 214 27.70 -1.99 -11.35
N MET A 215 27.86 -2.31 -12.64
CA MET A 215 27.93 -3.69 -13.12
C MET A 215 29.39 -4.08 -13.43
N PRO A 216 29.95 -5.07 -12.73
CA PRO A 216 31.27 -5.61 -13.05
C PRO A 216 31.28 -6.25 -14.45
N ARG A 217 32.46 -6.25 -15.07
CA ARG A 217 32.67 -6.76 -16.42
C ARG A 217 33.43 -8.09 -16.35
N SER A 218 32.82 -9.16 -16.87
CA SER A 218 33.52 -10.43 -17.13
C SER A 218 34.52 -10.33 -18.30
N SER A 219 35.28 -11.40 -18.50
CA SER A 219 36.17 -11.59 -19.64
C SER A 219 35.42 -11.40 -20.98
N SER A 220 36.13 -10.88 -21.99
CA SER A 220 35.60 -10.73 -23.36
C SER A 220 35.11 -12.05 -23.97
N ARG A 221 35.58 -13.20 -23.46
CA ARG A 221 35.12 -14.53 -23.88
C ARG A 221 33.64 -14.78 -23.59
N ASP A 222 33.05 -14.09 -22.62
CA ASP A 222 31.68 -14.29 -22.18
C ASP A 222 30.65 -13.37 -22.88
N TYR A 223 31.09 -12.50 -23.79
CA TYR A 223 30.21 -11.49 -24.41
C TYR A 223 29.01 -12.09 -25.12
N PHE A 224 29.23 -13.18 -25.84
CA PHE A 224 28.20 -13.83 -26.65
C PHE A 224 27.45 -14.92 -25.89
N ARG A 225 27.62 -15.04 -24.57
CA ARG A 225 26.98 -16.12 -23.80
C ARG A 225 25.46 -16.04 -23.80
N PHE A 226 24.90 -14.84 -23.89
CA PHE A 226 23.44 -14.66 -24.05
C PHE A 226 22.90 -15.31 -25.33
N THR A 227 23.74 -15.53 -26.35
CA THR A 227 23.29 -16.18 -27.61
C THR A 227 22.88 -17.64 -27.42
N GLU A 228 23.31 -18.29 -26.33
CA GLU A 228 22.82 -19.63 -25.96
C GLU A 228 21.30 -19.64 -25.74
N TYR A 229 20.72 -18.50 -25.35
CA TYR A 229 19.29 -18.35 -25.12
C TYR A 229 18.48 -18.33 -26.42
N PHE A 230 19.09 -18.05 -27.58
CA PHE A 230 18.42 -18.28 -28.88
C PHE A 230 18.08 -19.75 -29.08
N ARG A 231 18.96 -20.66 -28.63
CA ARG A 231 18.71 -22.11 -28.73
C ARG A 231 17.74 -22.58 -27.66
N LYS A 232 17.86 -22.04 -26.45
CA LYS A 232 17.02 -22.44 -25.32
C LYS A 232 15.58 -21.95 -25.48
N TYR A 233 15.40 -20.69 -25.90
CA TYR A 233 14.13 -19.97 -25.87
C TYR A 233 13.87 -19.19 -27.19
N PRO A 234 13.86 -19.84 -28.36
CA PRO A 234 13.77 -19.17 -29.66
C PRO A 234 12.50 -18.33 -29.84
N ALA A 235 11.39 -18.74 -29.20
CA ALA A 235 10.12 -18.01 -29.25
C ALA A 235 10.24 -16.55 -28.77
N LEU A 236 11.12 -16.25 -27.82
CA LEU A 236 11.27 -14.89 -27.28
C LEU A 236 11.76 -13.89 -28.32
N PHE A 237 12.62 -14.32 -29.24
CA PHE A 237 13.06 -13.47 -30.35
C PHE A 237 11.87 -13.10 -31.24
N GLY A 238 11.09 -14.10 -31.66
CA GLY A 238 9.89 -13.88 -32.48
C GLY A 238 8.85 -13.00 -31.80
N ILE A 239 8.58 -13.20 -30.51
CA ILE A 239 7.67 -12.37 -29.72
C ILE A 239 8.13 -10.91 -29.72
N GLY A 240 9.41 -10.65 -29.42
CA GLY A 240 9.97 -9.30 -29.42
C GLY A 240 9.85 -8.64 -30.78
N THR A 241 10.16 -9.36 -31.86
CA THR A 241 10.01 -8.85 -33.23
C THR A 241 8.54 -8.55 -33.58
N PHE A 242 7.61 -9.45 -33.27
CA PHE A 242 6.19 -9.26 -33.63
C PHE A 242 5.50 -8.18 -32.80
N PHE A 243 5.88 -7.99 -31.53
CA PHE A 243 5.36 -6.91 -30.70
C PHE A 243 5.65 -5.54 -31.34
N TYR A 244 6.90 -5.27 -31.72
CA TYR A 244 7.24 -4.00 -32.37
C TYR A 244 6.75 -3.91 -33.81
N ALA A 245 6.77 -5.01 -34.57
CA ALA A 245 6.21 -5.03 -35.92
C ALA A 245 4.71 -4.73 -35.91
N GLY A 246 3.98 -5.26 -34.94
CA GLY A 246 2.54 -5.05 -34.79
C GLY A 246 2.16 -3.59 -34.54
N VAL A 247 3.03 -2.83 -33.88
CA VAL A 247 2.84 -1.39 -33.64
C VAL A 247 2.93 -0.57 -34.94
N TYR A 248 3.75 -0.99 -35.91
CA TYR A 248 4.06 -0.16 -37.09
C TYR A 248 3.56 -0.73 -38.42
N VAL A 249 3.13 -1.99 -38.47
CA VAL A 249 2.77 -2.66 -39.73
C VAL A 249 1.63 -1.95 -40.47
N HIS A 250 0.67 -1.38 -39.75
CA HIS A 250 -0.38 -0.58 -40.37
C HIS A 250 0.18 0.68 -41.03
N SER A 251 1.16 1.37 -40.44
CA SER A 251 1.82 2.51 -41.10
C SER A 251 2.54 2.09 -42.36
N PHE A 252 3.23 0.94 -42.36
CA PHE A 252 3.88 0.42 -43.58
C PHE A 252 2.89 0.13 -44.71
N VAL A 253 1.68 -0.34 -44.39
CA VAL A 253 0.61 -0.50 -45.38
C VAL A 253 0.26 0.86 -46.01
N TYR A 254 0.09 1.91 -45.21
CA TYR A 254 -0.21 3.25 -45.72
C TYR A 254 0.97 3.89 -46.46
N TRP A 255 2.21 3.62 -46.06
CA TRP A 255 3.40 4.05 -46.79
C TRP A 255 3.45 3.44 -48.19
N SER A 256 3.01 2.19 -48.33
CA SER A 256 2.88 1.51 -49.62
C SER A 256 1.60 1.85 -50.40
N GLY A 257 0.70 2.62 -49.78
CA GLY A 257 -0.62 2.95 -50.32
C GLY A 257 -0.66 4.28 -51.10
N PRO A 258 -1.85 4.68 -51.58
CA PRO A 258 -2.03 5.90 -52.38
C PRO A 258 -1.70 7.20 -51.65
N THR A 259 -1.77 7.21 -50.32
CA THR A 259 -1.46 8.38 -49.48
C THR A 259 0.03 8.50 -49.12
N GLY A 260 0.87 7.57 -49.59
CA GLY A 260 2.31 7.58 -49.36
C GLY A 260 3.01 8.69 -50.14
N VAL A 261 3.79 9.51 -49.44
CA VAL A 261 4.59 10.61 -49.98
C VAL A 261 6.07 10.28 -49.86
N ARG A 262 6.85 10.57 -50.91
CA ARG A 262 8.31 10.42 -50.90
C ARG A 262 9.01 11.72 -50.51
N VAL A 263 9.70 11.70 -49.37
CA VAL A 263 10.56 12.80 -48.89
C VAL A 263 12.01 12.49 -49.27
N ALA A 264 12.66 13.44 -49.94
CA ALA A 264 14.00 13.26 -50.52
C ALA A 264 14.15 11.93 -51.27
N GLU A 265 13.19 11.60 -52.14
CA GLU A 265 13.18 10.45 -53.07
C GLU A 265 13.30 9.03 -52.45
N ALA A 266 13.58 8.92 -51.15
CA ALA A 266 13.92 7.67 -50.47
C ALA A 266 13.05 7.39 -49.23
N TYR A 267 12.74 8.41 -48.42
CA TYR A 267 11.85 8.23 -47.26
C TYR A 267 10.41 8.18 -47.73
N VAL A 268 9.66 7.16 -47.33
CA VAL A 268 8.25 7.00 -47.66
C VAL A 268 7.46 7.11 -46.37
N ILE A 269 6.62 8.14 -46.27
CA ILE A 269 5.76 8.38 -45.10
C ILE A 269 4.36 8.69 -45.59
N SER A 270 3.35 8.55 -44.73
CA SER A 270 1.98 8.97 -45.03
C SER A 270 1.59 10.05 -44.02
N PRO A 271 1.90 11.34 -44.25
CA PRO A 271 1.58 12.39 -43.29
C PRO A 271 0.10 12.42 -42.91
N PHE A 272 -0.76 12.11 -43.88
CA PHE A 272 -2.20 11.93 -43.69
C PHE A 272 -2.50 10.97 -42.54
N TYR A 273 -1.87 9.79 -42.52
CA TYR A 273 -2.17 8.72 -41.57
C TYR A 273 -1.24 8.70 -40.35
N ASP A 274 0.06 8.94 -40.55
CA ASP A 274 1.10 8.89 -39.51
C ASP A 274 0.91 9.98 -38.45
N THR A 275 0.35 11.13 -38.84
CA THR A 275 0.09 12.23 -37.89
C THR A 275 -1.02 11.84 -36.91
N PRO A 276 -2.24 11.41 -37.34
CA PRO A 276 -3.23 10.78 -36.47
C PRO A 276 -2.68 9.62 -35.63
N VAL A 277 -1.90 8.72 -36.23
CA VAL A 277 -1.25 7.58 -35.54
C VAL A 277 -0.39 8.05 -34.38
N PHE A 278 0.45 9.06 -34.59
CA PHE A 278 1.33 9.59 -33.55
C PHE A 278 0.54 10.10 -32.33
N TYR A 279 -0.49 10.93 -32.56
CA TYR A 279 -1.30 11.47 -31.46
C TYR A 279 -2.14 10.39 -30.79
N ALA A 280 -2.67 9.43 -31.56
CA ALA A 280 -3.45 8.33 -31.01
C ALA A 280 -2.57 7.39 -30.16
N TYR A 281 -1.31 7.17 -30.54
CA TYR A 281 -0.38 6.36 -29.75
C TYR A 281 -0.04 6.99 -28.40
N LEU A 282 -0.02 8.33 -28.28
CA LEU A 282 0.19 9.01 -27.00
C LEU A 282 -0.93 8.76 -25.99
N THR A 283 -2.11 8.30 -26.42
CA THR A 283 -3.23 8.05 -25.51
C THR A 283 -3.04 6.79 -24.67
N ILE A 284 -2.10 5.89 -25.02
CA ILE A 284 -1.85 4.64 -24.28
C ILE A 284 -0.92 4.81 -23.06
N LEU A 285 -0.32 6.00 -22.91
CA LEU A 285 0.64 6.26 -21.83
C LEU A 285 0.08 5.99 -20.42
N PRO A 286 -1.18 6.32 -20.09
CA PRO A 286 -1.78 5.99 -18.79
C PRO A 286 -1.75 4.49 -18.49
N THR A 287 -2.06 3.66 -19.49
CA THR A 287 -2.01 2.19 -19.34
C THR A 287 -0.62 1.69 -18.99
N LEU A 288 0.43 2.21 -19.63
CA LEU A 288 1.81 1.80 -19.33
C LEU A 288 2.20 2.09 -17.88
N VAL A 289 1.80 3.27 -17.37
CA VAL A 289 2.06 3.67 -15.98
C VAL A 289 1.24 2.82 -15.01
N THR A 290 -0.08 2.71 -15.24
CA THR A 290 -0.97 1.93 -14.38
C THR A 290 -0.59 0.46 -14.34
N PHE A 291 -0.16 -0.13 -15.47
CA PHE A 291 0.32 -1.50 -15.52
C PHE A 291 1.55 -1.72 -14.63
N VAL A 292 2.57 -0.85 -14.73
CA VAL A 292 3.78 -0.97 -13.89
C VAL A 292 3.45 -0.87 -12.41
N VAL A 293 2.60 0.09 -12.02
CA VAL A 293 2.15 0.25 -10.63
C VAL A 293 1.40 -1.00 -10.18
N SER A 294 0.32 -1.36 -10.87
CA SER A 294 -0.56 -2.49 -10.55
C SER A 294 0.19 -3.83 -10.44
N MET A 295 1.12 -4.08 -11.37
CA MET A 295 1.93 -5.28 -11.37
C MET A 295 2.86 -5.36 -10.16
N GLU A 296 3.57 -4.28 -9.84
CA GLU A 296 4.59 -4.26 -8.79
C GLU A 296 4.01 -4.15 -7.37
N THR A 297 2.87 -3.45 -7.20
CA THR A 297 2.30 -3.21 -5.87
C THR A 297 1.22 -4.21 -5.48
N SER A 298 0.48 -4.80 -6.44
CA SER A 298 -0.67 -5.66 -6.14
C SER A 298 -0.51 -7.09 -6.65
N PHE A 299 -0.27 -7.28 -7.95
CA PHE A 299 -0.29 -8.63 -8.53
C PHE A 299 0.95 -9.47 -8.19
N TYR A 300 2.16 -8.88 -8.24
CA TYR A 300 3.42 -9.60 -7.96
C TYR A 300 3.43 -10.27 -6.59
N GLU A 301 2.81 -9.63 -5.58
CA GLU A 301 2.71 -10.18 -4.23
C GLU A 301 1.93 -11.51 -4.24
N LYS A 302 0.72 -11.51 -4.80
CA LYS A 302 -0.14 -12.71 -4.83
C LYS A 302 0.44 -13.82 -5.69
N TYR A 303 1.09 -13.45 -6.80
CA TYR A 303 1.82 -14.42 -7.61
C TYR A 303 2.97 -15.08 -6.84
N ARG A 304 3.79 -14.28 -6.15
CA ARG A 304 4.89 -14.79 -5.33
C ARG A 304 4.37 -15.70 -4.23
N ASP A 305 3.29 -15.32 -3.56
CA ASP A 305 2.70 -16.10 -2.48
C ASP A 305 2.21 -17.47 -3.00
N TYR A 306 1.56 -17.54 -4.17
CA TYR A 306 1.18 -18.81 -4.81
C TYR A 306 2.38 -19.73 -5.04
N TYR A 307 3.46 -19.25 -5.66
CA TYR A 307 4.67 -20.06 -5.89
C TYR A 307 5.43 -20.38 -4.60
N ALA A 308 5.37 -19.52 -3.57
CA ALA A 308 5.97 -19.77 -2.28
C ALA A 308 5.29 -20.97 -1.58
N PHE A 309 3.95 -21.05 -1.62
CA PHE A 309 3.23 -22.23 -1.11
C PHE A 309 3.60 -23.51 -1.88
N ILE A 310 3.82 -23.42 -3.19
CA ILE A 310 4.26 -24.58 -3.99
C ILE A 310 5.68 -25.03 -3.62
N LEU A 311 6.63 -24.10 -3.52
CA LEU A 311 8.05 -24.41 -3.33
C LEU A 311 8.42 -24.74 -1.87
N HIS A 312 7.66 -24.24 -0.91
CA HIS A 312 8.00 -24.31 0.52
C HIS A 312 7.01 -25.16 1.35
N GLY A 313 6.23 -26.03 0.70
CA GLY A 313 5.47 -27.08 1.39
C GLY A 313 4.07 -26.70 1.88
N GLY A 314 3.35 -25.85 1.14
CA GLY A 314 1.96 -25.51 1.40
C GLY A 314 1.01 -26.68 1.17
N THR A 315 -0.06 -26.75 1.97
CA THR A 315 -1.12 -27.76 1.82
C THR A 315 -1.94 -27.49 0.54
N TYR A 316 -2.59 -28.52 -0.02
CA TYR A 316 -3.43 -28.37 -1.21
C TYR A 316 -4.48 -27.24 -1.07
N PRO A 317 -5.21 -27.09 0.06
CA PRO A 317 -6.13 -25.97 0.25
C PRO A 317 -5.47 -24.58 0.25
N GLU A 318 -4.25 -24.45 0.79
CA GLU A 318 -3.51 -23.19 0.78
C GLU A 318 -3.06 -22.82 -0.62
N ILE A 319 -2.58 -23.80 -1.40
CA ILE A 319 -2.21 -23.62 -2.80
C ILE A 319 -3.45 -23.21 -3.62
N GLN A 320 -4.60 -23.87 -3.42
CA GLN A 320 -5.84 -23.51 -4.11
C GLN A 320 -6.34 -22.11 -3.71
N ARG A 321 -6.26 -21.73 -2.44
CA ARG A 321 -6.64 -20.38 -1.99
C ARG A 321 -5.69 -19.32 -2.55
N ALA A 322 -4.39 -19.56 -2.53
CA ALA A 322 -3.40 -18.65 -3.11
C ALA A 322 -3.59 -18.50 -4.62
N LYS A 323 -3.91 -19.60 -5.32
CA LYS A 323 -4.29 -19.60 -6.73
C LYS A 323 -5.52 -18.75 -7.00
N GLN A 324 -6.59 -18.93 -6.22
CA GLN A 324 -7.83 -18.15 -6.35
C GLN A 324 -7.58 -16.67 -6.08
N ASN A 325 -6.84 -16.33 -5.02
CA ASN A 325 -6.49 -14.95 -4.70
C ASN A 325 -5.68 -14.30 -5.84
N MET A 326 -4.67 -15.01 -6.36
CA MET A 326 -3.88 -14.54 -7.49
C MET A 326 -4.75 -14.34 -8.74
N GLN A 327 -5.66 -15.27 -9.04
CA GLN A 327 -6.60 -15.16 -10.16
C GLN A 327 -7.55 -13.97 -10.02
N GLN A 328 -8.13 -13.79 -8.84
CA GLN A 328 -9.04 -12.69 -8.56
C GLN A 328 -8.33 -11.34 -8.66
N THR A 329 -7.15 -11.22 -8.05
CA THR A 329 -6.34 -10.00 -8.15
C THR A 329 -5.94 -9.74 -9.60
N LEU A 330 -5.53 -10.75 -10.37
CA LEU A 330 -5.22 -10.59 -11.80
C LEU A 330 -6.38 -9.99 -12.58
N MET A 331 -7.60 -10.51 -12.40
CA MET A 331 -8.79 -10.01 -13.11
C MET A 331 -9.20 -8.61 -12.66
N GLN A 332 -9.13 -8.33 -11.35
CA GLN A 332 -9.39 -6.99 -10.81
C GLN A 332 -8.41 -5.96 -11.38
N GLN A 333 -7.11 -6.31 -11.45
CA GLN A 333 -6.08 -5.42 -11.98
C GLN A 333 -6.22 -5.20 -13.49
N ILE A 334 -6.56 -6.23 -14.28
CA ILE A 334 -6.86 -6.07 -15.71
C ILE A 334 -8.07 -5.15 -15.90
N GLY A 335 -9.14 -5.35 -15.13
CA GLY A 335 -10.34 -4.50 -15.16
C GLY A 335 -10.03 -3.04 -14.85
N PHE A 336 -9.29 -2.79 -13.76
CA PHE A 336 -8.87 -1.44 -13.36
C PHE A 336 -8.03 -0.74 -14.45
N ILE A 337 -7.08 -1.44 -15.06
CA ILE A 337 -6.27 -0.89 -16.16
C ILE A 337 -7.19 -0.51 -17.34
N MET A 338 -8.15 -1.37 -17.68
CA MET A 338 -9.14 -1.11 -18.75
C MET A 338 -10.03 0.09 -18.46
N GLU A 339 -10.47 0.27 -17.22
CA GLU A 339 -11.31 1.39 -16.79
C GLU A 339 -10.55 2.73 -16.87
N VAL A 340 -9.33 2.78 -16.33
CA VAL A 340 -8.48 3.99 -16.38
C VAL A 340 -8.17 4.39 -17.82
N GLN A 341 -7.85 3.41 -18.66
CA GLN A 341 -7.56 3.68 -20.07
C GLN A 341 -8.81 4.08 -20.84
N LEU A 342 -9.99 3.54 -20.51
CA LEU A 342 -11.25 3.94 -21.15
C LEU A 342 -11.54 5.42 -20.88
N LEU A 343 -11.38 5.88 -19.63
CA LEU A 343 -11.50 7.29 -19.27
C LEU A 343 -10.53 8.15 -20.07
N ALA A 344 -9.25 7.76 -20.12
CA ALA A 344 -8.24 8.47 -20.90
C ALA A 344 -8.57 8.51 -22.40
N THR A 345 -9.15 7.43 -22.94
CA THR A 345 -9.56 7.31 -24.34
C THR A 345 -10.70 8.28 -24.66
N VAL A 346 -11.74 8.33 -23.83
CA VAL A 346 -12.88 9.25 -23.98
C VAL A 346 -12.41 10.71 -23.90
N VAL A 347 -11.58 11.05 -22.90
CA VAL A 347 -11.00 12.38 -22.76
C VAL A 347 -10.13 12.73 -23.98
N SER A 348 -9.32 11.80 -24.47
CA SER A 348 -8.46 12.03 -25.64
C SER A 348 -9.26 12.28 -26.91
N ILE A 349 -10.39 11.58 -27.10
CA ILE A 349 -11.31 11.83 -28.22
C ILE A 349 -11.91 13.22 -28.11
N ALA A 350 -12.44 13.59 -26.94
CA ALA A 350 -13.05 14.90 -26.71
C ALA A 350 -12.06 16.06 -26.91
N LEU A 351 -10.84 15.92 -26.38
CA LEU A 351 -9.76 16.88 -26.58
C LEU A 351 -9.28 16.90 -28.03
N GLY A 352 -9.20 15.74 -28.68
CA GLY A 352 -8.78 15.63 -30.07
C GLY A 352 -9.69 16.39 -31.02
N ILE A 353 -11.02 16.19 -30.90
CA ILE A 353 -12.03 16.88 -31.69
C ILE A 353 -11.91 18.41 -31.55
N LYS A 354 -11.59 18.89 -30.35
CA LYS A 354 -11.49 20.34 -30.07
C LYS A 354 -10.15 20.96 -30.47
N LEU A 355 -9.03 20.27 -30.21
CA LEU A 355 -7.70 20.85 -30.28
C LEU A 355 -6.98 20.55 -31.60
N LEU A 356 -7.19 19.36 -32.19
CA LEU A 356 -6.49 18.99 -33.43
C LEU A 356 -6.83 19.86 -34.64
N PRO A 357 -8.07 20.39 -34.82
CA PRO A 357 -8.33 21.38 -35.87
C PRO A 357 -7.44 22.63 -35.77
N VAL A 358 -7.14 23.08 -34.54
CA VAL A 358 -6.29 24.25 -34.27
C VAL A 358 -4.84 24.00 -34.70
N VAL A 359 -4.40 22.74 -34.62
CA VAL A 359 -3.05 22.30 -35.01
C VAL A 359 -2.97 22.03 -36.52
N GLY A 360 -4.09 22.09 -37.25
CA GLY A 360 -4.15 21.94 -38.71
C GLY A 360 -4.61 20.57 -39.20
N PHE A 361 -5.26 19.76 -38.37
CA PHE A 361 -5.86 18.50 -38.81
C PHE A 361 -7.07 18.76 -39.72
N THR A 362 -7.17 17.98 -40.79
CA THR A 362 -8.38 17.90 -41.61
C THR A 362 -9.47 17.10 -40.88
N MET A 363 -10.74 17.26 -41.28
CA MET A 363 -11.85 16.48 -40.69
C MET A 363 -11.65 14.98 -40.85
N GLU A 364 -11.17 14.54 -42.01
CA GLU A 364 -10.88 13.13 -42.28
C GLU A 364 -9.75 12.56 -41.40
N GLN A 365 -8.74 13.39 -41.08
CA GLN A 365 -7.69 13.01 -40.13
C GLN A 365 -8.20 12.95 -38.69
N ILE A 366 -9.20 13.75 -38.33
CA ILE A 366 -9.86 13.69 -37.01
C ILE A 366 -10.68 12.40 -36.91
N ASP A 367 -11.44 12.05 -37.93
CA ASP A 367 -12.19 10.79 -37.98
C ASP A 367 -11.23 9.60 -37.87
N THR A 368 -10.14 9.62 -38.63
CA THR A 368 -9.06 8.63 -38.54
C THR A 368 -8.46 8.56 -37.14
N PHE A 369 -8.18 9.70 -36.51
CA PHE A 369 -7.66 9.77 -35.13
C PHE A 369 -8.63 9.13 -34.13
N ILE A 370 -9.93 9.42 -34.20
CA ILE A 370 -10.93 8.86 -33.28
C ILE A 370 -10.95 7.32 -33.38
N ILE A 371 -10.93 6.78 -34.59
CA ILE A 371 -10.92 5.33 -34.83
C ILE A 371 -9.61 4.72 -34.32
N LEU A 372 -8.47 5.37 -34.58
CA LEU A 372 -7.16 4.91 -34.11
C LEU A 372 -7.05 4.94 -32.60
N VAL A 373 -7.63 5.93 -31.90
CA VAL A 373 -7.65 5.98 -30.43
C VAL A 373 -8.37 4.76 -29.86
N LEU A 374 -9.48 4.32 -30.48
CA LEU A 374 -10.15 3.07 -30.11
C LEU A 374 -9.29 1.83 -30.46
N GLY A 375 -8.62 1.84 -31.61
CA GLY A 375 -7.71 0.77 -32.02
C GLY A 375 -6.56 0.58 -31.03
N TYR A 376 -5.93 1.68 -30.61
CA TYR A 376 -4.86 1.69 -29.63
C TYR A 376 -5.32 1.34 -28.22
N TYR A 377 -6.56 1.71 -27.84
CA TYR A 377 -7.20 1.19 -26.62
C TYR A 377 -7.22 -0.34 -26.63
N LEU A 378 -7.71 -0.98 -27.69
CA LEU A 378 -7.76 -2.44 -27.75
C LEU A 378 -6.36 -3.07 -27.83
N PHE A 379 -5.48 -2.48 -28.63
CA PHE A 379 -4.10 -2.93 -28.83
C PHE A 379 -3.33 -2.98 -27.50
N ILE A 380 -3.38 -1.91 -26.70
CA ILE A 380 -2.57 -1.84 -25.48
C ILE A 380 -3.02 -2.88 -24.45
N HIS A 381 -4.32 -3.19 -24.38
CA HIS A 381 -4.82 -4.27 -23.53
C HIS A 381 -4.39 -5.64 -24.05
N ALA A 382 -4.47 -5.88 -25.36
CA ALA A 382 -3.97 -7.13 -25.95
C ALA A 382 -2.49 -7.32 -25.62
N PHE A 383 -1.70 -6.24 -25.76
CA PHE A 383 -0.28 -6.22 -25.44
C PHE A 383 0.01 -6.54 -23.97
N ILE A 384 -0.70 -5.92 -23.02
CA ILE A 384 -0.58 -6.22 -21.59
C ILE A 384 -0.91 -7.67 -21.28
N VAL A 385 -2.01 -8.19 -21.83
CA VAL A 385 -2.42 -9.59 -21.60
C VAL A 385 -1.35 -10.54 -22.15
N MET A 386 -0.76 -10.25 -23.32
CA MET A 386 0.36 -11.03 -23.85
C MET A 386 1.62 -10.92 -22.97
N LEU A 387 1.92 -9.76 -22.36
CA LEU A 387 3.00 -9.63 -21.38
C LEU A 387 2.73 -10.46 -20.11
N LEU A 388 1.50 -10.47 -19.62
CA LEU A 388 1.07 -11.29 -18.48
C LEU A 388 1.20 -12.79 -18.78
N MET A 389 0.91 -13.22 -20.01
CA MET A 389 1.16 -14.60 -20.43
C MET A 389 2.64 -14.99 -20.30
N LEU A 390 3.56 -14.09 -20.63
CA LEU A 390 5.00 -14.32 -20.49
C LEU A 390 5.45 -14.38 -19.03
N TYR A 391 4.73 -13.72 -18.13
CA TYR A 391 4.96 -13.82 -16.70
C TYR A 391 4.71 -15.25 -16.19
N TYR A 392 3.74 -15.94 -16.79
CA TYR A 392 3.44 -17.36 -16.56
C TYR A 392 4.20 -18.33 -17.48
N ASP A 393 5.20 -17.85 -18.23
CA ASP A 393 6.00 -18.57 -19.23
C ASP A 393 5.22 -19.16 -20.44
N ASP A 394 4.00 -18.69 -20.74
CA ASP A 394 3.22 -19.11 -21.93
C ASP A 394 3.72 -18.46 -23.23
N ARG A 395 4.96 -18.79 -23.60
CA ARG A 395 5.65 -18.23 -24.77
C ARG A 395 5.04 -18.69 -26.10
N LYS A 396 4.48 -19.91 -26.14
CA LYS A 396 3.83 -20.43 -27.36
C LYS A 396 2.57 -19.63 -27.67
N GLY A 397 1.73 -19.38 -26.65
CA GLY A 397 0.55 -18.54 -26.80
C GLY A 397 0.91 -17.13 -27.22
N ALA A 398 1.87 -16.50 -26.52
CA ALA A 398 2.29 -15.13 -26.83
C ALA A 398 2.86 -15.00 -28.26
N LEU A 399 3.66 -15.96 -28.73
CA LEU A 399 4.21 -15.96 -30.10
C LEU A 399 3.10 -16.10 -31.15
N ALA A 400 2.16 -17.02 -30.95
CA ALA A 400 1.08 -17.27 -31.90
C ALA A 400 0.16 -16.04 -32.04
N ILE A 401 -0.24 -15.44 -30.92
CA ILE A 401 -1.17 -14.30 -30.92
C ILE A 401 -0.48 -13.04 -31.46
N SER A 402 0.78 -12.78 -31.09
CA SER A 402 1.52 -11.63 -31.64
C SER A 402 1.79 -11.76 -33.13
N GLY A 403 2.16 -12.95 -33.62
CA GLY A 403 2.32 -13.21 -35.05
C GLY A 403 1.00 -13.05 -35.81
N LEU A 404 -0.10 -13.60 -35.28
CA LEU A 404 -1.44 -13.43 -35.84
C LEU A 404 -1.85 -11.96 -35.88
N PHE A 405 -1.58 -11.20 -34.82
CA PHE A 405 -1.88 -9.78 -34.76
C PHE A 405 -1.16 -9.01 -35.88
N VAL A 406 0.13 -9.25 -36.13
CA VAL A 406 0.87 -8.60 -37.22
C VAL A 406 0.21 -8.88 -38.58
N VAL A 407 -0.16 -10.15 -38.84
CA VAL A 407 -0.79 -10.56 -40.10
C VAL A 407 -2.17 -9.92 -40.25
N LEU A 408 -3.04 -10.04 -39.24
CA LEU A 408 -4.38 -9.45 -39.26
C LEU A 408 -4.32 -7.93 -39.39
N ASN A 409 -3.40 -7.28 -38.68
CA ASN A 409 -3.25 -5.84 -38.73
C ASN A 409 -2.80 -5.37 -40.12
N ALA A 410 -1.90 -6.09 -40.78
CA ALA A 410 -1.51 -5.81 -42.16
C ALA A 410 -2.70 -5.99 -43.14
N VAL A 411 -3.38 -7.14 -43.07
CA VAL A 411 -4.47 -7.50 -43.99
C VAL A 411 -5.67 -6.58 -43.81
N PHE A 412 -6.13 -6.38 -42.57
CA PHE A 412 -7.27 -5.51 -42.30
C PHE A 412 -6.94 -4.05 -42.57
N SER A 413 -5.74 -3.56 -42.23
CA SER A 413 -5.37 -2.18 -42.59
C SER A 413 -5.34 -1.97 -44.10
N TYR A 414 -4.87 -2.95 -44.87
CA TYR A 414 -4.90 -2.88 -46.33
C TYR A 414 -6.34 -2.84 -46.85
N TRP A 415 -7.20 -3.74 -46.37
CA TRP A 415 -8.60 -3.79 -46.79
C TRP A 415 -9.37 -2.52 -46.42
N THR A 416 -9.23 -2.03 -45.19
CA THR A 416 -9.93 -0.83 -44.74
C THR A 416 -9.38 0.44 -45.38
N MET A 417 -8.10 0.47 -45.77
CA MET A 417 -7.53 1.56 -46.57
C MET A 417 -8.18 1.63 -47.95
N GLN A 418 -8.40 0.49 -48.62
CA GLN A 418 -9.11 0.47 -49.93
C GLN A 418 -10.59 0.86 -49.82
N ALA A 419 -11.18 0.64 -48.64
CA ALA A 419 -12.56 1.02 -48.34
C ALA A 419 -12.70 2.42 -47.72
N GLU A 420 -11.65 3.25 -47.75
CA GLU A 420 -11.62 4.62 -47.18
C GLU A 420 -12.01 4.67 -45.67
N SER A 421 -11.94 3.55 -44.97
CA SER A 421 -12.27 3.40 -43.55
C SER A 421 -10.99 3.37 -42.71
N HIS A 422 -10.30 4.51 -42.69
CA HIS A 422 -8.96 4.62 -42.11
C HIS A 422 -8.94 4.29 -40.60
N GLY A 423 -7.90 3.56 -40.16
CA GLY A 423 -7.73 3.12 -38.76
C GLY A 423 -8.57 1.90 -38.33
N LEU A 424 -9.67 1.57 -39.03
CA LEU A 424 -10.57 0.48 -38.63
C LEU A 424 -9.87 -0.90 -38.64
N GLY A 425 -8.92 -1.10 -39.55
CA GLY A 425 -8.16 -2.35 -39.61
C GLY A 425 -7.39 -2.66 -38.31
N LEU A 426 -6.84 -1.63 -37.67
CA LEU A 426 -6.18 -1.77 -36.37
C LEU A 426 -7.17 -2.15 -35.27
N VAL A 427 -8.39 -1.59 -35.28
CA VAL A 427 -9.45 -1.93 -34.33
C VAL A 427 -9.82 -3.41 -34.43
N LEU A 428 -10.08 -3.90 -35.64
CA LEU A 428 -10.47 -5.29 -35.88
C LEU A 428 -9.37 -6.27 -35.49
N ALA A 429 -8.13 -5.99 -35.89
CA ALA A 429 -6.98 -6.83 -35.56
C ALA A 429 -6.72 -6.88 -34.04
N SER A 430 -6.79 -5.72 -33.39
CA SER A 430 -6.56 -5.59 -31.94
C SER A 430 -7.68 -6.22 -31.11
N PHE A 431 -8.93 -6.10 -31.56
CA PHE A 431 -10.06 -6.78 -30.93
C PHE A 431 -9.89 -8.30 -30.95
N ALA A 432 -9.57 -8.86 -32.12
CA ALA A 432 -9.33 -10.29 -32.27
C ALA A 432 -8.15 -10.76 -31.40
N ALA A 433 -7.04 -10.00 -31.39
CA ALA A 433 -5.89 -10.30 -30.56
C ALA A 433 -6.21 -10.25 -29.06
N LEU A 434 -6.96 -9.25 -28.60
CA LEU A 434 -7.37 -9.11 -27.20
C LEU A 434 -8.27 -10.28 -26.76
N ALA A 435 -9.28 -10.62 -27.57
CA ALA A 435 -10.20 -11.73 -27.27
C ALA A 435 -9.44 -13.06 -27.15
N LEU A 436 -8.54 -13.34 -28.10
CA LEU A 436 -7.71 -14.55 -28.08
C LEU A 436 -6.73 -14.55 -26.91
N ALA A 437 -6.11 -13.42 -26.60
CA ALA A 437 -5.17 -13.29 -25.49
C ALA A 437 -5.86 -13.51 -24.14
N LEU A 438 -7.04 -12.90 -23.91
CA LEU A 438 -7.80 -13.09 -22.68
C LEU A 438 -8.29 -14.54 -22.54
N ALA A 439 -8.84 -15.12 -23.61
CA ALA A 439 -9.27 -16.52 -23.60
C ALA A 439 -8.12 -17.47 -23.27
N ARG A 440 -6.94 -17.23 -23.86
CA ARG A 440 -5.73 -18.02 -23.61
C ARG A 440 -5.23 -17.84 -22.18
N LEU A 441 -5.12 -16.61 -21.69
CA LEU A 441 -4.67 -16.30 -20.34
C LEU A 441 -5.60 -16.93 -19.29
N LEU A 442 -6.92 -16.75 -19.43
CA LEU A 442 -7.92 -17.34 -18.53
C LEU A 442 -7.81 -18.87 -18.48
N THR A 443 -7.67 -19.50 -19.65
CA THR A 443 -7.51 -20.96 -19.74
C THR A 443 -6.20 -21.41 -19.10
N TYR A 444 -5.11 -20.67 -19.32
CA TYR A 444 -3.80 -20.98 -18.77
C TYR A 444 -3.80 -20.87 -17.24
N VAL A 445 -4.26 -19.73 -16.71
CA VAL A 445 -4.25 -19.47 -15.27
C VAL A 445 -5.24 -20.38 -14.53
N ARG A 446 -6.38 -20.75 -15.13
CA ARG A 446 -7.30 -21.76 -14.56
C ARG A 446 -6.60 -23.10 -14.33
N ASN A 447 -5.72 -23.48 -15.26
CA ASN A 447 -4.99 -24.74 -15.27
C ASN A 447 -3.53 -24.58 -14.80
N ILE A 448 -3.20 -23.50 -14.10
CA ILE A 448 -1.80 -23.18 -13.73
C ILE A 448 -1.12 -24.26 -12.90
N ASP A 449 -1.87 -25.00 -12.07
CA ASP A 449 -1.33 -26.12 -11.30
C ASP A 449 -0.76 -27.21 -12.22
N TYR A 450 -1.48 -27.56 -13.30
CA TYR A 450 -1.02 -28.53 -14.28
C TYR A 450 0.27 -28.06 -14.95
N TYR A 451 0.31 -26.81 -15.42
CA TYR A 451 1.53 -26.29 -16.05
C TYR A 451 2.70 -26.19 -15.06
N THR A 452 2.41 -25.91 -13.80
CA THR A 452 3.45 -25.79 -12.76
C THR A 452 4.02 -27.13 -12.34
N TYR A 453 3.19 -28.19 -12.21
CA TYR A 453 3.65 -29.50 -11.73
C TYR A 453 3.94 -30.51 -12.84
N CYS A 454 3.17 -30.51 -13.92
CA CYS A 454 3.17 -31.57 -14.92
C CYS A 454 3.94 -31.21 -16.20
N ASP A 455 4.10 -29.91 -16.52
CA ASP A 455 4.85 -29.46 -17.70
C ASP A 455 6.36 -29.30 -17.42
N GLN A 456 6.81 -29.63 -16.21
CA GLN A 456 8.22 -29.70 -15.85
C GLN A 456 8.85 -31.02 -16.34
N PRO A 457 10.08 -31.02 -16.87
CA PRO A 457 10.76 -32.25 -17.25
C PRO A 457 10.95 -33.16 -16.03
N LEU A 458 10.35 -34.35 -16.06
CA LEU A 458 10.45 -35.38 -15.01
C LEU A 458 11.85 -36.03 -15.02
N GLY A 459 12.82 -35.35 -14.38
CA GLY A 459 14.16 -35.87 -14.10
C GLY A 459 15.27 -34.84 -14.35
N PRO A 460 16.46 -35.00 -13.74
CA PRO A 460 17.64 -34.27 -14.22
C PRO A 460 17.78 -34.64 -15.69
N SER A 461 17.92 -33.65 -16.56
CA SER A 461 18.24 -33.92 -17.95
C SER A 461 19.58 -34.67 -17.96
N ALA A 462 19.55 -36.00 -17.99
CA ALA A 462 20.63 -36.78 -18.53
C ALA A 462 20.89 -36.14 -19.89
N GLY A 463 22.07 -35.56 -20.05
CA GLY A 463 22.46 -34.96 -21.30
C GLY A 463 22.18 -35.98 -22.39
N LYS A 464 21.08 -35.77 -23.13
CA LYS A 464 20.86 -36.46 -24.39
C LYS A 464 21.94 -35.89 -25.29
N SER A 465 23.10 -36.53 -25.25
CA SER A 465 23.98 -36.75 -26.38
C SER A 465 23.21 -37.58 -27.44
N GLY A 466 22.05 -37.06 -27.88
CA GLY A 466 21.54 -37.35 -29.21
C GLY A 466 22.45 -36.63 -30.20
N PRO A 467 22.67 -37.20 -31.39
CA PRO A 467 23.85 -36.92 -32.19
C PRO A 467 23.98 -35.42 -32.43
N SER A 468 25.19 -34.90 -32.22
CA SER A 468 25.52 -33.56 -32.66
C SER A 468 25.28 -33.51 -34.17
N LEU A 469 24.12 -32.98 -34.57
CA LEU A 469 23.95 -32.41 -35.90
C LEU A 469 24.76 -31.12 -35.90
N ASN A 470 26.06 -31.32 -36.02
CA ASN A 470 27.06 -30.33 -36.32
C ASN A 470 26.77 -29.89 -37.77
N PRO A 471 26.19 -28.71 -38.04
CA PRO A 471 25.89 -28.33 -39.43
C PRO A 471 27.16 -27.90 -40.18
N PHE A 472 28.33 -27.90 -39.51
CA PHE A 472 29.58 -27.45 -40.09
C PHE A 472 30.73 -28.43 -39.82
N ARG A 473 30.75 -29.55 -40.55
CA ARG A 473 32.02 -30.00 -41.14
C ARG A 473 31.83 -30.84 -42.40
N ARG A 474 32.30 -30.25 -43.50
CA ARG A 474 32.79 -30.83 -44.76
C ARG A 474 31.76 -31.47 -45.70
N ARG A 475 31.17 -30.61 -46.53
CA ARG A 475 31.29 -30.78 -47.98
C ARG A 475 31.94 -29.52 -48.58
N LYS A 476 32.99 -29.73 -49.35
CA LYS A 476 33.70 -28.72 -50.13
C LYS A 476 32.77 -28.22 -51.23
N GLY A 477 32.67 -26.90 -51.40
CA GLY A 477 32.11 -26.25 -52.58
C GLY A 477 30.91 -25.36 -52.28
N ALA A 478 30.94 -24.19 -52.90
CA ALA A 478 29.94 -23.13 -52.93
C ALA A 478 29.97 -22.10 -51.77
N LYS A 479 30.21 -20.85 -52.20
CA LYS A 479 30.43 -19.62 -51.45
C LYS A 479 29.08 -19.01 -50.99
N ALA A 480 29.13 -18.25 -49.91
CA ALA A 480 28.28 -17.09 -49.59
C ALA A 480 26.77 -17.20 -49.93
N ALA A 481 25.93 -17.71 -49.02
CA ALA A 481 24.47 -17.59 -49.13
C ALA A 481 23.72 -17.79 -47.79
N ALA A 482 24.22 -17.25 -46.67
CA ALA A 482 23.49 -17.31 -45.38
C ALA A 482 22.95 -15.95 -44.90
N ALA A 483 23.29 -14.85 -45.59
CA ALA A 483 22.75 -13.52 -45.32
C ALA A 483 21.53 -13.17 -46.20
N ALA A 484 21.24 -13.96 -47.24
CA ALA A 484 20.20 -13.67 -48.22
C ALA A 484 18.82 -14.30 -47.89
N THR A 485 18.77 -15.30 -47.01
CA THR A 485 17.53 -16.05 -46.74
C THR A 485 16.59 -15.34 -45.74
N MET A 486 17.09 -14.37 -44.97
CA MET A 486 16.26 -13.51 -44.11
C MET A 486 15.62 -12.34 -44.85
N LEU A 487 16.12 -11.99 -46.04
CA LEU A 487 15.57 -10.94 -46.91
C LEU A 487 14.45 -11.46 -47.84
N LEU A 488 14.35 -12.77 -48.06
CA LEU A 488 13.32 -13.39 -48.93
C LEU A 488 12.01 -13.73 -48.20
N VAL A 489 12.00 -13.74 -46.86
CA VAL A 489 10.75 -13.92 -46.09
C VAL A 489 9.92 -12.63 -46.05
N LEU A 490 10.51 -11.46 -46.37
CA LEU A 490 9.79 -10.20 -46.55
C LEU A 490 9.14 -10.03 -47.94
N ALA A 491 9.39 -10.93 -48.90
CA ALA A 491 8.90 -10.80 -50.28
C ALA A 491 7.86 -11.87 -50.70
N GLY A 492 7.45 -12.77 -49.80
CA GLY A 492 6.64 -13.95 -50.14
C GLY A 492 5.14 -13.88 -49.82
N LEU A 493 4.62 -12.80 -49.24
CA LEU A 493 3.20 -12.69 -48.89
C LEU A 493 2.37 -11.96 -49.98
N LEU A 494 2.52 -12.41 -51.23
CA LEU A 494 1.64 -12.09 -52.35
C LEU A 494 1.42 -13.37 -53.18
N SER A 495 0.44 -14.21 -52.82
CA SER A 495 -0.32 -15.06 -53.76
C SER A 495 -1.46 -15.84 -53.08
N ALA A 496 -2.69 -15.39 -53.36
CA ALA A 496 -3.93 -16.10 -53.69
C ALA A 496 -4.22 -17.57 -53.25
N CYS A 497 -5.47 -17.74 -52.75
CA CYS A 497 -6.47 -18.81 -53.04
C CYS A 497 -6.17 -20.26 -52.57
N THR A 498 -7.09 -21.13 -52.12
CA THR A 498 -8.57 -21.25 -52.19
C THR A 498 -9.03 -22.41 -51.25
N ASP A 499 -10.28 -22.31 -50.78
CA ASP A 499 -11.30 -23.31 -50.45
C ASP A 499 -11.00 -24.62 -49.69
N GLU A 500 -11.70 -24.82 -48.56
CA GLU A 500 -12.70 -25.90 -48.38
C GLU A 500 -13.51 -25.72 -47.06
N ALA A 501 -14.80 -26.04 -47.13
CA ALA A 501 -15.76 -26.09 -46.02
C ALA A 501 -16.36 -27.52 -45.96
N PRO A 502 -17.33 -27.81 -45.07
CA PRO A 502 -17.22 -27.96 -43.62
C PRO A 502 -17.65 -29.38 -43.18
N GLU A 503 -17.36 -29.80 -41.94
CA GLU A 503 -18.11 -30.90 -41.33
C GLU A 503 -18.56 -30.55 -39.90
N GLU A 504 -19.89 -30.57 -39.74
CA GLU A 504 -20.62 -30.54 -38.48
C GLU A 504 -20.37 -31.81 -37.67
N ARG A 505 -20.28 -31.68 -36.34
CA ARG A 505 -20.88 -32.65 -35.41
C ARG A 505 -21.37 -31.95 -34.14
N GLN A 506 -22.66 -32.11 -33.93
CA GLN A 506 -23.51 -31.67 -32.83
C GLN A 506 -23.21 -32.38 -31.48
N PRO A 507 -23.83 -31.92 -30.37
CA PRO A 507 -23.23 -31.90 -29.04
C PRO A 507 -23.57 -33.14 -28.19
N ALA A 508 -22.68 -33.47 -27.27
CA ALA A 508 -22.99 -34.25 -26.08
C ALA A 508 -22.48 -33.44 -24.89
N GLY A 509 -23.18 -33.22 -23.79
CA GLY A 509 -24.49 -33.64 -23.30
C GLY A 509 -24.54 -33.03 -21.91
N ALA A 510 -25.66 -32.41 -21.55
CA ALA A 510 -25.81 -31.78 -20.24
C ALA A 510 -25.69 -32.83 -19.12
N VAL A 511 -24.88 -32.54 -18.10
CA VAL A 511 -24.87 -33.26 -16.82
C VAL A 511 -25.40 -32.30 -15.75
N PRO A 512 -26.28 -32.75 -14.84
CA PRO A 512 -27.15 -31.87 -14.05
C PRO A 512 -26.39 -31.14 -12.95
N ALA A 513 -26.84 -29.91 -12.66
CA ALA A 513 -26.38 -29.12 -11.53
C ALA A 513 -26.64 -29.85 -10.20
N VAL A 514 -25.58 -30.12 -9.45
CA VAL A 514 -25.67 -30.47 -8.03
C VAL A 514 -25.96 -29.18 -7.28
N ALA A 515 -27.12 -29.13 -6.62
CA ALA A 515 -27.52 -28.03 -5.77
C ALA A 515 -26.48 -27.81 -4.67
N GLN A 516 -25.86 -26.62 -4.67
CA GLN A 516 -25.10 -26.12 -3.53
C GLN A 516 -26.11 -25.71 -2.45
N GLU A 517 -25.92 -26.24 -1.24
CA GLU A 517 -26.57 -25.72 -0.04
C GLU A 517 -26.24 -24.22 0.12
N PRO A 518 -27.22 -23.39 0.52
CA PRO A 518 -26.99 -21.97 0.73
C PRO A 518 -26.04 -21.76 1.91
N ALA A 519 -25.10 -20.81 1.75
CA ALA A 519 -24.31 -20.27 2.85
C ALA A 519 -25.22 -19.76 3.98
N PRO A 520 -24.84 -19.88 5.26
CA PRO A 520 -25.63 -19.35 6.36
C PRO A 520 -25.84 -17.84 6.19
N ALA A 521 -27.05 -17.38 6.47
CA ALA A 521 -27.41 -15.96 6.48
C ALA A 521 -26.44 -15.14 7.35
N ALA A 522 -26.17 -13.89 6.96
CA ALA A 522 -25.38 -12.95 7.75
C ALA A 522 -25.99 -12.82 9.15
N SER A 523 -25.23 -13.18 10.19
CA SER A 523 -25.63 -12.95 11.57
C SER A 523 -25.56 -11.44 11.84
N GLU A 524 -26.67 -10.83 12.25
CA GLU A 524 -26.67 -9.45 12.75
C GLU A 524 -26.04 -9.34 14.15
N ARG A 525 -25.92 -10.45 14.88
CA ARG A 525 -25.31 -10.52 16.21
C ARG A 525 -23.81 -10.80 16.18
N PHE A 526 -23.09 -10.32 17.20
CA PHE A 526 -21.69 -10.67 17.41
C PHE A 526 -21.57 -12.16 17.76
N VAL A 527 -20.72 -12.89 17.04
CA VAL A 527 -20.47 -14.32 17.29
C VAL A 527 -18.98 -14.60 17.21
N GLU A 528 -18.42 -15.08 18.33
CA GLU A 528 -17.04 -15.54 18.49
C GLU A 528 -17.05 -17.01 18.93
N ASP A 529 -16.02 -17.78 18.55
CA ASP A 529 -15.81 -19.13 19.08
C ASP A 529 -15.05 -19.10 20.41
N LYS A 530 -15.79 -19.11 21.53
CA LYS A 530 -15.23 -19.12 22.90
C LYS A 530 -14.37 -20.35 23.23
N ARG A 531 -14.44 -21.45 22.45
CA ARG A 531 -13.61 -22.64 22.66
C ARG A 531 -12.11 -22.36 22.48
N LEU A 532 -11.76 -21.24 21.85
CA LEU A 532 -10.39 -20.77 21.77
C LEU A 532 -9.73 -20.68 23.15
N TYR A 533 -10.46 -20.19 24.15
CA TYR A 533 -9.96 -19.95 25.51
C TYR A 533 -9.86 -21.22 26.36
N GLU A 534 -10.52 -22.32 25.96
CA GLU A 534 -10.43 -23.61 26.68
C GLU A 534 -9.00 -24.19 26.72
N ARG A 535 -8.11 -23.69 25.86
CA ARG A 535 -6.71 -24.09 25.77
C ARG A 535 -5.78 -23.18 26.56
N ASP A 536 -6.27 -22.07 27.08
CA ASP A 536 -5.48 -21.12 27.84
C ASP A 536 -5.38 -21.59 29.30
N ASP A 537 -4.16 -21.57 29.84
CA ASP A 537 -3.90 -21.81 31.25
C ASP A 537 -3.51 -20.48 31.89
N ASP A 538 -4.48 -19.89 32.57
CA ASP A 538 -4.41 -18.58 33.25
C ASP A 538 -3.26 -18.45 34.25
N THR A 539 -2.78 -19.57 34.77
CA THR A 539 -1.71 -19.61 35.79
C THR A 539 -0.36 -20.08 35.23
N SER A 540 -0.35 -20.56 33.98
CA SER A 540 0.89 -21.03 33.37
C SER A 540 1.91 -19.90 33.23
N LEU A 541 3.19 -20.26 33.21
CA LEU A 541 4.30 -19.33 33.06
C LEU A 541 5.21 -19.82 31.93
N ALA A 542 5.24 -19.10 30.81
CA ALA A 542 6.08 -19.42 29.67
C ALA A 542 7.49 -18.79 29.83
N GLY A 543 8.54 -19.57 29.58
CA GLY A 543 9.91 -19.04 29.51
C GLY A 543 10.26 -18.61 28.09
N LEU A 544 10.51 -17.32 27.86
CA LEU A 544 10.96 -16.82 26.56
C LEU A 544 12.43 -16.38 26.63
N TYR A 545 13.26 -16.97 25.79
CA TYR A 545 14.68 -16.71 25.66
C TYR A 545 14.94 -15.92 24.38
N VAL A 546 15.40 -14.69 24.52
CA VAL A 546 15.65 -13.75 23.43
C VAL A 546 17.14 -13.46 23.32
N THR A 547 17.73 -13.77 22.17
CA THR A 547 19.11 -13.38 21.83
C THR A 547 19.08 -12.19 20.88
N ILE A 548 19.63 -11.06 21.28
CA ILE A 548 19.75 -9.86 20.46
C ILE A 548 20.92 -10.00 19.51
N MET A 549 20.68 -9.89 18.20
CA MET A 549 21.69 -10.09 17.18
C MET A 549 22.49 -8.82 16.88
N PRO A 550 23.76 -8.93 16.45
CA PRO A 550 24.54 -7.79 15.96
C PRO A 550 23.92 -7.15 14.70
N ASN A 551 24.06 -5.83 14.56
CA ASN A 551 23.64 -5.12 13.34
C ASN A 551 24.54 -5.50 12.15
N GLN A 552 23.93 -5.76 10.99
CA GLN A 552 24.65 -6.16 9.76
C GLN A 552 25.09 -4.99 8.86
N THR A 553 24.89 -3.72 9.27
CA THR A 553 25.11 -2.53 8.42
C THR A 553 26.09 -1.52 9.03
N ASP A 554 27.17 -1.23 8.29
CA ASP A 554 28.21 -0.22 8.52
C ASP A 554 27.75 1.24 8.24
N GLU A 555 26.53 1.60 8.63
CA GLU A 555 26.05 2.99 8.51
C GLU A 555 25.98 3.69 9.88
N LYS A 556 26.24 5.00 9.87
CA LYS A 556 26.50 5.91 11.00
C LYS A 556 25.43 6.02 12.11
N GLN A 557 24.44 5.14 12.18
CA GLN A 557 23.44 5.07 13.27
C GLN A 557 23.01 3.63 13.60
N SER A 558 23.95 2.72 13.87
CA SER A 558 23.61 1.41 14.44
C SER A 558 22.96 1.56 15.84
N ILE A 559 21.75 1.04 16.04
CA ILE A 559 21.08 0.97 17.36
C ILE A 559 21.42 -0.34 18.05
N ASP A 560 21.96 -0.29 19.27
CA ASP A 560 22.23 -1.47 20.10
C ASP A 560 21.14 -1.63 21.18
N TRP A 561 21.17 -2.75 21.92
CA TRP A 561 20.17 -3.05 22.93
C TRP A 561 20.11 -1.98 24.04
N TYR A 562 21.28 -1.43 24.39
CA TYR A 562 21.43 -0.36 25.36
C TYR A 562 20.73 0.93 24.90
N ARG A 563 20.88 1.31 23.63
CA ARG A 563 20.25 2.49 23.04
C ARG A 563 18.76 2.28 22.82
N LEU A 564 18.33 1.12 22.32
CA LEU A 564 16.91 0.80 22.16
C LEU A 564 16.15 1.02 23.47
N ASN A 565 16.68 0.53 24.59
CA ASN A 565 16.08 0.70 25.91
C ASN A 565 16.10 2.13 26.46
N ARG A 566 16.75 3.09 25.78
CA ARG A 566 16.81 4.50 26.21
C ARG A 566 16.00 5.44 25.33
N ILE A 567 15.43 4.95 24.25
CA ILE A 567 14.45 5.71 23.47
C ILE A 567 13.26 6.01 24.39
N LYS A 568 13.04 7.30 24.64
CA LYS A 568 11.89 7.82 25.39
C LYS A 568 10.89 8.50 24.49
N ASP A 569 11.37 9.13 23.42
CA ASP A 569 10.50 9.73 22.42
C ASP A 569 9.71 8.63 21.71
N TRP A 570 8.39 8.74 21.74
CA TRP A 570 7.50 7.78 21.07
C TRP A 570 7.58 7.91 19.55
N MET A 571 8.04 9.06 19.03
CA MET A 571 8.30 9.30 17.60
C MET A 571 9.63 8.69 17.12
N GLU A 572 10.57 8.38 18.02
CA GLU A 572 11.79 7.67 17.65
C GLU A 572 11.49 6.16 17.57
N GLU A 573 11.55 5.62 16.35
CA GLU A 573 11.38 4.19 16.08
C GLU A 573 12.72 3.46 16.06
N GLY A 574 12.71 2.20 16.50
CA GLY A 574 13.86 1.31 16.45
C GLY A 574 13.43 -0.15 16.62
N ASP A 575 14.02 -1.03 15.82
CA ASP A 575 13.88 -2.47 15.96
C ASP A 575 15.24 -3.15 15.91
N MET A 576 15.33 -4.35 16.49
CA MET A 576 16.52 -5.19 16.46
C MET A 576 16.16 -6.59 16.03
N SER A 577 17.04 -7.21 15.25
CA SER A 577 16.90 -8.62 14.87
C SER A 577 17.22 -9.50 16.07
N ILE A 578 16.39 -10.51 16.33
CA ILE A 578 16.53 -11.40 17.47
C ILE A 578 16.35 -12.87 17.09
N ILE A 579 16.89 -13.76 17.91
CA ILE A 579 16.46 -15.15 18.02
C ILE A 579 15.55 -15.24 19.24
N ILE A 580 14.31 -15.66 19.07
CA ILE A 580 13.38 -15.98 20.15
C ILE A 580 13.16 -17.50 20.20
N GLN A 581 13.21 -18.04 21.42
CA GLN A 581 13.04 -19.46 21.70
C GLN A 581 12.21 -19.63 22.98
N GLU A 582 11.31 -20.60 22.99
CA GLU A 582 10.58 -21.01 24.17
C GLU A 582 11.40 -22.04 24.96
N GLY A 583 11.36 -21.96 26.28
CA GLY A 583 12.10 -22.84 27.16
C GLY A 583 11.52 -22.91 28.56
N ALA A 584 12.29 -23.46 29.49
CA ALA A 584 11.86 -23.63 30.85
C ALA A 584 11.79 -22.28 31.58
N ALA A 585 10.70 -22.05 32.30
CA ALA A 585 10.49 -20.80 33.05
C ALA A 585 11.36 -20.70 34.33
N ASP A 586 12.00 -21.78 34.76
CA ASP A 586 12.92 -21.78 35.89
C ASP A 586 14.27 -21.11 35.58
N GLY A 587 14.61 -20.96 34.30
CA GLY A 587 15.88 -20.41 33.82
C GLY A 587 16.89 -21.46 33.34
N SER A 588 16.51 -22.74 33.27
CA SER A 588 17.39 -23.84 32.84
C SER A 588 17.70 -23.86 31.34
N GLY A 589 17.05 -23.02 30.54
CA GLY A 589 17.33 -22.83 29.12
C GLY A 589 16.22 -23.29 28.18
N THR A 590 16.55 -23.39 26.89
CA THR A 590 15.64 -23.81 25.82
C THR A 590 15.34 -25.30 25.87
N VAL A 591 14.10 -25.70 25.59
CA VAL A 591 13.64 -27.10 25.73
C VAL A 591 13.45 -27.74 24.35
N PRO A 592 13.93 -28.96 24.08
CA PRO A 592 13.66 -29.64 22.81
C PRO A 592 12.16 -29.77 22.52
N GLY A 593 11.74 -29.44 21.30
CA GLY A 593 10.34 -29.56 20.85
C GLY A 593 9.45 -28.34 21.13
N THR A 594 9.96 -27.31 21.80
CA THR A 594 9.26 -26.02 21.98
C THR A 594 9.58 -25.03 20.85
N PHE A 595 8.83 -23.94 20.78
CA PHE A 595 8.96 -22.95 19.71
C PHE A 595 10.39 -22.39 19.60
N GLY A 596 10.93 -22.34 18.38
CA GLY A 596 12.25 -21.78 18.10
C GLY A 596 13.45 -22.60 18.60
N TYR A 597 13.24 -23.80 19.17
CA TYR A 597 14.34 -24.66 19.62
C TYR A 597 15.34 -24.96 18.48
N GLY A 598 16.64 -24.87 18.78
CA GLY A 598 17.72 -25.15 17.81
C GLY A 598 17.95 -24.06 16.75
N THR A 599 17.21 -22.96 16.78
CA THR A 599 17.38 -21.84 15.84
C THR A 599 18.69 -21.08 16.10
N THR A 600 19.48 -20.85 15.06
CA THR A 600 20.75 -20.11 15.12
C THR A 600 20.76 -18.79 14.34
N GLU A 601 19.71 -18.53 13.55
CA GLU A 601 19.54 -17.30 12.78
C GLU A 601 18.37 -16.47 13.31
N ALA A 602 18.39 -15.16 13.08
CA ALA A 602 17.33 -14.28 13.54
C ALA A 602 15.96 -14.72 12.99
N ASN A 603 15.02 -15.01 13.90
CA ASN A 603 13.67 -15.48 13.57
C ASN A 603 12.58 -14.47 14.00
N ALA A 604 12.94 -13.34 14.59
CA ALA A 604 12.02 -12.26 14.88
C ALA A 604 12.71 -10.89 14.93
N LYS A 605 11.92 -9.84 15.05
CA LYS A 605 12.34 -8.48 15.41
C LYS A 605 11.73 -8.07 16.75
N ILE A 606 12.48 -7.34 17.56
CA ILE A 606 12.01 -6.74 18.81
C ILE A 606 12.05 -5.22 18.72
N SER A 607 11.02 -4.56 19.22
CA SER A 607 10.94 -3.10 19.36
C SER A 607 10.34 -2.72 20.71
N LEU A 608 10.46 -1.45 21.10
CA LEU A 608 9.73 -0.94 22.27
C LEU A 608 8.22 -0.89 22.00
N ARG A 609 7.44 -1.05 23.08
CA ARG A 609 5.98 -1.01 23.05
C ARG A 609 5.42 0.05 24.00
N GLY A 610 4.32 0.66 23.58
CA GLY A 610 3.56 1.65 24.34
C GLY A 610 4.12 3.07 24.16
N ASN A 611 3.32 4.06 24.55
CA ASN A 611 3.73 5.45 24.62
C ASN A 611 4.30 5.74 26.03
N THR A 612 3.43 5.83 27.04
CA THR A 612 3.81 6.08 28.45
C THR A 612 4.76 5.02 29.01
N ALA A 613 4.62 3.75 28.59
CA ALA A 613 5.51 2.66 29.00
C ALA A 613 6.99 2.88 28.60
N ARG A 614 7.28 3.75 27.62
CA ARG A 614 8.64 4.15 27.23
C ARG A 614 9.28 5.15 28.18
N TYR A 615 8.59 5.59 29.23
CA TYR A 615 9.18 6.35 30.33
C TYR A 615 9.51 5.48 31.54
N ALA A 616 8.95 4.26 31.62
CA ALA A 616 9.18 3.32 32.71
C ALA A 616 10.61 2.75 32.71
N PRO A 617 11.29 2.61 33.87
CA PRO A 617 12.62 2.01 33.96
C PRO A 617 12.70 0.59 33.39
N GLN A 618 11.64 -0.20 33.55
CA GLN A 618 11.53 -1.52 32.94
C GLN A 618 10.64 -1.45 31.69
N ARG A 619 11.19 -1.82 30.53
CA ARG A 619 10.51 -1.65 29.23
C ARG A 619 9.54 -2.77 28.92
N SER A 620 8.48 -2.40 28.21
CA SER A 620 7.59 -3.32 27.46
C SER A 620 8.09 -3.47 26.03
N TYR A 621 7.88 -4.65 25.44
CA TYR A 621 8.38 -4.97 24.11
C TYR A 621 7.28 -5.49 23.19
N LYS A 622 7.43 -5.22 21.89
CA LYS A 622 6.68 -5.86 20.81
C LYS A 622 7.64 -6.75 20.04
N ILE A 623 7.29 -8.02 19.90
CA ILE A 623 8.08 -8.99 19.14
C ILE A 623 7.29 -9.40 17.91
N LYS A 624 7.86 -9.21 16.72
CA LYS A 624 7.26 -9.63 15.45
C LYS A 624 8.07 -10.78 14.86
N LEU A 625 7.46 -11.95 14.80
CA LEU A 625 8.06 -13.17 14.24
C LEU A 625 8.21 -13.05 12.73
N ASN A 626 9.37 -13.46 12.21
CA ASN A 626 9.63 -13.60 10.77
C ASN A 626 8.72 -14.69 10.17
N GLU A 627 8.44 -14.62 8.87
CA GLU A 627 7.55 -15.57 8.20
C GLU A 627 7.99 -17.03 8.40
N GLN A 628 9.29 -17.27 8.33
CA GLN A 628 9.94 -18.58 8.43
C GLN A 628 9.96 -19.15 9.87
N ALA A 629 9.73 -18.32 10.88
CA ALA A 629 9.75 -18.75 12.28
C ALA A 629 8.50 -19.56 12.68
N GLY A 630 7.46 -19.56 11.84
CA GLY A 630 6.15 -20.07 12.21
C GLY A 630 5.37 -19.08 13.10
N LEU A 631 4.42 -19.60 13.85
CA LEU A 631 3.59 -18.86 14.81
C LEU A 631 3.84 -19.39 16.22
N TRP A 632 3.87 -18.50 17.20
CA TRP A 632 3.85 -18.90 18.62
C TRP A 632 2.40 -18.84 19.09
N ARG A 633 1.81 -20.00 19.40
CA ARG A 633 0.39 -20.13 19.82
C ARG A 633 -0.61 -19.46 18.86
N ASP A 634 -0.39 -19.67 17.56
CA ASP A 634 -1.17 -19.06 16.47
C ASP A 634 -1.02 -17.54 16.35
N GLN A 635 0.02 -16.96 16.94
CA GLN A 635 0.31 -15.53 16.92
C GLN A 635 1.66 -15.23 16.26
N ARG A 636 1.71 -14.12 15.53
CA ARG A 636 2.91 -13.60 14.85
C ARG A 636 3.51 -12.39 15.57
N ILE A 637 2.69 -11.66 16.30
CA ILE A 637 3.08 -10.46 17.05
C ILE A 637 2.76 -10.75 18.51
N LEU A 638 3.79 -10.69 19.35
CA LEU A 638 3.69 -10.89 20.78
C LEU A 638 3.89 -9.54 21.45
N ASN A 639 2.90 -9.10 22.24
CA ASN A 639 3.03 -7.90 23.06
C ASN A 639 3.43 -8.32 24.47
N LEU A 640 4.67 -8.02 24.88
CA LEU A 640 5.16 -8.31 26.23
C LEU A 640 5.07 -7.03 27.07
N ASN A 641 4.04 -6.96 27.91
CA ASN A 641 3.79 -5.84 28.79
C ASN A 641 4.43 -6.06 30.16
N LYS A 642 5.16 -5.04 30.64
CA LYS A 642 5.81 -5.07 31.96
C LYS A 642 4.92 -4.59 33.10
N HIS A 643 3.89 -3.81 32.76
CA HIS A 643 2.95 -3.20 33.71
C HIS A 643 3.66 -2.44 34.85
N TYR A 644 4.66 -1.61 34.50
CA TYR A 644 5.49 -0.90 35.50
C TYR A 644 4.67 -0.14 36.55
N TYR A 645 3.66 0.61 36.10
CA TYR A 645 2.84 1.47 36.94
C TYR A 645 1.69 0.74 37.67
N ASP A 646 1.36 -0.49 37.25
CA ASP A 646 0.37 -1.33 37.94
C ASP A 646 1.08 -2.07 39.08
N SER A 647 0.78 -1.67 40.31
CA SER A 647 1.27 -2.30 41.53
C SER A 647 0.90 -3.77 41.63
N SER A 648 -0.19 -4.23 41.02
CA SER A 648 -0.59 -5.64 41.02
C SER A 648 0.06 -6.47 39.91
N ARG A 649 0.52 -5.83 38.83
CA ARG A 649 1.00 -6.44 37.57
C ARG A 649 -0.03 -7.22 36.76
N ILE A 650 -1.29 -7.28 37.19
CA ILE A 650 -2.30 -8.20 36.65
C ILE A 650 -3.59 -7.54 36.20
N ARG A 651 -3.79 -6.24 36.38
CA ARG A 651 -5.06 -5.57 36.01
C ARG A 651 -5.47 -5.83 34.57
N ASN A 652 -4.51 -5.75 33.64
CA ASN A 652 -4.77 -6.01 32.22
C ASN A 652 -5.14 -7.47 31.97
N LYS A 653 -4.41 -8.42 32.58
CA LYS A 653 -4.70 -9.86 32.48
C LYS A 653 -6.07 -10.20 33.07
N LEU A 654 -6.35 -9.76 34.29
CA LEU A 654 -7.63 -9.96 34.96
C LEU A 654 -8.80 -9.51 34.09
N SER A 655 -8.69 -8.33 33.47
CA SER A 655 -9.73 -7.79 32.59
C SER A 655 -10.00 -8.71 31.41
N PHE A 656 -8.97 -9.11 30.68
CA PHE A 656 -9.13 -9.97 29.51
C PHE A 656 -9.62 -11.38 29.88
N ASP A 657 -9.09 -11.99 30.94
CA ASP A 657 -9.56 -13.30 31.40
C ASP A 657 -11.04 -13.26 31.87
N LEU A 658 -11.53 -12.10 32.33
CA LEU A 658 -12.95 -11.89 32.60
C LEU A 658 -13.77 -11.72 31.31
N PHE A 659 -13.29 -10.94 30.33
CA PHE A 659 -13.94 -10.79 29.01
C PHE A 659 -14.12 -12.13 28.28
N GLU A 660 -13.23 -13.10 28.50
CA GLU A 660 -13.38 -14.46 27.96
C GLU A 660 -14.71 -15.12 28.37
N THR A 661 -15.19 -14.81 29.58
CA THR A 661 -16.42 -15.38 30.14
C THR A 661 -17.70 -14.63 29.78
N LEU A 662 -17.58 -13.46 29.15
CA LEU A 662 -18.73 -12.63 28.82
C LEU A 662 -19.32 -13.02 27.45
N PRO A 663 -20.66 -12.95 27.30
CA PRO A 663 -21.30 -13.12 26.00
C PRO A 663 -21.07 -11.89 25.11
N ASP A 664 -21.31 -12.04 23.81
CA ASP A 664 -21.41 -10.93 22.83
C ASP A 664 -20.16 -10.03 22.69
N ILE A 665 -19.00 -10.43 23.21
CA ILE A 665 -17.75 -9.66 23.10
C ILE A 665 -16.54 -10.58 22.98
N ALA A 666 -15.55 -10.19 22.18
CA ALA A 666 -14.26 -10.87 22.10
C ALA A 666 -13.29 -10.41 23.19
N SER A 667 -12.45 -11.32 23.66
CA SER A 667 -11.32 -11.02 24.55
C SER A 667 -9.98 -11.25 23.85
N LEU A 668 -8.89 -10.72 24.40
CA LEU A 668 -7.53 -10.96 23.93
C LEU A 668 -6.86 -12.00 24.81
N ARG A 669 -6.29 -13.06 24.20
CA ARG A 669 -5.61 -14.10 24.97
C ARG A 669 -4.41 -13.54 25.72
N THR A 670 -4.26 -13.92 26.99
CA THR A 670 -3.15 -13.46 27.83
C THR A 670 -2.32 -14.62 28.40
N GLN A 671 -1.05 -14.37 28.71
CA GLN A 671 -0.15 -15.40 29.22
C GLN A 671 0.95 -14.78 30.08
N PHE A 672 1.21 -15.32 31.28
CA PHE A 672 2.42 -14.92 32.02
C PHE A 672 3.68 -15.41 31.31
N VAL A 673 4.68 -14.54 31.23
CA VAL A 673 5.96 -14.78 30.58
C VAL A 673 7.09 -14.40 31.53
N ARG A 674 8.09 -15.27 31.67
CA ARG A 674 9.40 -14.88 32.19
C ARG A 674 10.35 -14.67 31.02
N LEU A 675 10.88 -13.46 30.89
CA LEU A 675 11.74 -13.06 29.78
C LEU A 675 13.21 -13.18 30.18
N PHE A 676 14.00 -13.84 29.34
CA PHE A 676 15.45 -13.96 29.48
C PHE A 676 16.12 -13.36 28.24
N VAL A 677 17.05 -12.43 28.41
CA VAL A 677 17.71 -11.73 27.29
C VAL A 677 19.21 -11.95 27.29
N LYS A 678 19.76 -12.30 26.13
CA LYS A 678 21.19 -12.35 25.84
C LYS A 678 21.52 -11.30 24.79
N ASP A 679 22.37 -10.34 25.12
CA ASP A 679 22.69 -9.22 24.24
C ASP A 679 24.02 -9.42 23.50
N LEU A 680 23.97 -9.68 22.18
CA LEU A 680 25.17 -9.76 21.34
C LEU A 680 25.39 -8.48 20.51
N SER A 681 24.54 -7.46 20.66
CA SER A 681 24.50 -6.30 19.76
C SER A 681 25.71 -5.37 19.86
N ALA A 682 26.34 -5.29 21.03
CA ALA A 682 27.52 -4.43 21.28
C ALA A 682 28.86 -5.19 21.11
N GLY A 683 28.92 -6.21 20.23
CA GLY A 683 30.13 -7.02 20.03
C GLY A 683 30.37 -8.06 21.12
N GLY A 684 29.31 -8.49 21.81
CA GLY A 684 29.36 -9.58 22.79
C GLY A 684 29.81 -10.89 22.14
N ASN A 685 30.59 -11.70 22.88
CA ASN A 685 30.91 -13.06 22.44
C ASN A 685 29.73 -14.01 22.70
N GLY A 686 29.62 -15.10 21.94
CA GLY A 686 28.52 -16.07 22.05
C GLY A 686 28.38 -16.78 23.40
N ASN A 687 29.32 -16.57 24.34
CA ASN A 687 29.36 -17.17 25.67
C ASN A 687 28.67 -16.33 26.77
N GLN A 688 28.09 -15.17 26.44
CA GLN A 688 27.34 -14.40 27.43
C GLN A 688 26.11 -15.19 27.93
N PRO A 689 25.86 -15.23 29.26
CA PRO A 689 24.67 -15.87 29.81
C PRO A 689 23.42 -15.05 29.50
N PHE A 690 22.26 -15.70 29.54
CA PHE A 690 20.99 -14.99 29.53
C PHE A 690 20.80 -14.25 30.87
N VAL A 691 20.30 -13.02 30.79
CA VAL A 691 19.92 -12.20 31.93
C VAL A 691 18.41 -12.30 32.13
N ASP A 692 17.98 -12.50 33.38
CA ASP A 692 16.55 -12.53 33.73
C ASP A 692 15.97 -11.11 33.77
N TYR A 693 14.95 -10.85 32.94
CA TYR A 693 14.22 -9.59 32.85
C TYR A 693 12.94 -9.62 33.69
N GLY A 694 12.66 -10.73 34.37
CA GLY A 694 11.54 -10.88 35.30
C GLY A 694 10.22 -11.19 34.61
N LEU A 695 9.12 -10.90 35.31
CA LEU A 695 7.76 -11.19 34.89
C LEU A 695 7.24 -10.19 33.86
N TYR A 696 6.57 -10.70 32.84
CA TYR A 696 5.83 -9.99 31.82
C TYR A 696 4.46 -10.65 31.63
N THR A 697 3.52 -9.89 31.09
CA THR A 697 2.25 -10.43 30.59
C THR A 697 2.26 -10.30 29.07
N HIS A 698 2.15 -11.43 28.39
CA HIS A 698 1.85 -11.45 26.97
C HIS A 698 0.36 -11.12 26.75
N ILE A 699 0.08 -10.24 25.79
CA ILE A 699 -1.28 -9.90 25.34
C ILE A 699 -1.35 -10.09 23.83
N GLU A 700 -2.37 -10.82 23.36
CA GLU A 700 -2.59 -11.01 21.93
C GLU A 700 -2.72 -9.68 21.18
N ASN A 701 -2.15 -9.61 19.98
CA ASN A 701 -2.24 -8.43 19.15
C ASN A 701 -3.55 -8.43 18.32
N PRO A 702 -4.46 -7.45 18.50
CA PRO A 702 -5.73 -7.38 17.79
C PRO A 702 -5.53 -6.93 16.34
N ASN A 703 -5.17 -7.87 15.48
CA ASN A 703 -4.97 -7.68 14.04
C ASN A 703 -5.75 -8.74 13.24
N LYS A 704 -5.48 -8.83 11.94
CA LYS A 704 -6.04 -9.88 11.06
C LYS A 704 -5.89 -11.32 11.59
N GLN A 705 -4.78 -11.65 12.27
CA GLN A 705 -4.57 -12.98 12.83
C GLN A 705 -5.44 -13.21 14.08
N PHE A 706 -5.63 -12.19 14.92
CA PHE A 706 -6.63 -12.22 16.00
C PHE A 706 -8.03 -12.49 15.42
N LEU A 707 -8.48 -11.74 14.42
CA LEU A 707 -9.80 -11.98 13.80
C LEU A 707 -9.94 -13.43 13.32
N LYS A 708 -8.90 -13.95 12.65
CA LYS A 708 -8.86 -15.35 12.21
C LYS A 708 -8.92 -16.36 13.37
N ASN A 709 -8.15 -16.14 14.42
CA ASN A 709 -8.07 -17.04 15.57
C ASN A 709 -9.41 -17.11 16.32
N HIS A 710 -10.10 -15.98 16.39
CA HIS A 710 -11.39 -15.81 17.08
C HIS A 710 -12.60 -16.16 16.19
N TRP A 711 -12.36 -16.74 15.01
CA TRP A 711 -13.40 -17.09 14.02
C TRP A 711 -14.24 -15.90 13.53
N LEU A 712 -13.67 -14.70 13.63
CA LEU A 712 -14.19 -13.47 13.04
C LEU A 712 -13.70 -13.34 11.59
N ASP A 713 -14.27 -12.41 10.81
CA ASP A 713 -13.88 -12.17 9.41
C ASP A 713 -12.47 -11.55 9.36
N PRO A 714 -11.44 -12.30 8.91
CA PRO A 714 -10.07 -11.77 8.87
C PRO A 714 -9.85 -10.73 7.77
N ASN A 715 -10.86 -10.44 6.94
CA ASN A 715 -10.83 -9.35 5.96
C ASN A 715 -11.75 -8.19 6.35
N GLY A 716 -12.35 -8.24 7.55
CA GLY A 716 -13.16 -7.17 8.11
C GLY A 716 -12.35 -5.89 8.35
N GLN A 717 -13.10 -4.81 8.58
CA GLN A 717 -12.55 -3.55 9.07
C GLN A 717 -12.23 -3.69 10.55
N LEU A 718 -11.07 -3.20 10.97
CA LEU A 718 -10.64 -3.18 12.36
C LEU A 718 -9.84 -1.91 12.60
N TYR A 719 -10.32 -1.06 13.50
CA TYR A 719 -9.73 0.23 13.83
C TYR A 719 -9.50 0.33 15.32
N LYS A 720 -8.31 0.72 15.76
CA LYS A 720 -8.00 0.97 17.17
C LYS A 720 -8.16 2.46 17.48
N ALA A 721 -8.86 2.79 18.56
CA ALA A 721 -9.10 4.17 18.97
C ALA A 721 -7.82 4.83 19.51
N GLU A 722 -7.37 5.91 18.87
CA GLU A 722 -6.21 6.71 19.27
C GLU A 722 -6.56 8.06 19.89
N MET A 723 -7.69 8.65 19.52
CA MET A 723 -8.41 9.73 20.21
C MET A 723 -9.72 9.95 19.45
N PHE A 724 -10.72 9.09 19.69
CA PHE A 724 -11.91 8.98 18.85
C PHE A 724 -13.21 9.07 19.65
N GLU A 725 -13.89 10.21 19.50
CA GLU A 725 -15.12 10.55 20.25
C GLU A 725 -16.38 10.47 19.36
N PHE A 726 -16.30 9.74 18.24
CA PHE A 726 -17.36 9.59 17.23
C PHE A 726 -17.81 10.91 16.56
N PHE A 727 -17.03 11.98 16.63
CA PHE A 727 -17.21 13.11 15.72
C PHE A 727 -16.96 12.69 14.27
N ARG A 728 -17.43 13.50 13.32
CA ARG A 728 -17.23 13.21 11.90
C ARG A 728 -15.77 13.37 11.44
N TYR A 729 -14.98 14.21 12.13
CA TYR A 729 -13.59 14.55 11.82
C TYR A 729 -13.31 14.73 10.31
N PRO A 730 -14.02 15.63 9.62
CA PRO A 730 -13.98 15.71 8.15
C PRO A 730 -12.59 16.00 7.59
N GLU A 731 -11.69 16.61 8.37
CA GLU A 731 -10.31 16.87 7.95
C GLU A 731 -9.40 15.63 8.03
N SER A 732 -9.68 14.70 8.94
CA SER A 732 -8.82 13.53 9.23
C SER A 732 -9.42 12.21 8.73
N LEU A 733 -10.72 11.99 8.92
CA LEU A 733 -11.43 10.76 8.55
C LEU A 733 -12.12 10.95 7.19
N LYS A 734 -11.47 10.43 6.14
CA LYS A 734 -11.93 10.53 4.75
C LYS A 734 -11.91 9.17 4.05
N SER A 735 -12.68 9.03 2.98
CA SER A 735 -12.69 7.82 2.15
C SER A 735 -11.32 7.65 1.51
N GLN A 736 -10.85 6.42 1.29
CA GLN A 736 -9.60 6.20 0.55
C GLN A 736 -9.68 6.75 -0.89
N SER A 737 -10.90 6.86 -1.44
CA SER A 737 -11.16 7.47 -2.74
C SER A 737 -11.17 9.00 -2.70
N ASP A 738 -11.25 9.61 -1.52
CA ASP A 738 -11.21 11.06 -1.33
C ASP A 738 -9.80 11.56 -1.68
N PRO A 739 -9.65 12.56 -2.56
CA PRO A 739 -8.35 13.11 -2.89
C PRO A 739 -7.59 13.62 -1.64
N GLY A 740 -8.31 14.24 -0.69
CA GLY A 740 -7.75 14.73 0.56
C GLY A 740 -7.48 13.64 1.60
N TYR A 741 -7.68 12.35 1.27
CA TYR A 741 -7.41 11.24 2.19
C TYR A 741 -5.98 11.23 2.65
N ASP A 742 -5.84 10.95 3.94
CA ASP A 742 -4.57 11.11 4.58
C ASP A 742 -4.31 10.11 5.71
N LYS A 743 -3.59 9.02 5.41
CA LYS A 743 -3.50 7.87 6.32
C LYS A 743 -2.96 8.17 7.73
N GLN A 744 -1.83 8.85 7.89
CA GLN A 744 -1.33 9.24 9.22
C GLN A 744 -2.27 10.21 9.97
N ALA A 745 -3.05 11.04 9.28
CA ALA A 745 -4.01 11.95 9.90
C ALA A 745 -5.25 11.17 10.34
N PHE A 746 -5.66 10.19 9.53
CA PHE A 746 -6.66 9.19 9.89
C PHE A 746 -6.19 8.40 11.13
N GLU A 747 -4.96 7.89 11.12
CA GLU A 747 -4.36 7.07 12.19
C GLU A 747 -4.04 7.86 13.47
N LYS A 748 -4.10 9.21 13.44
CA LYS A 748 -4.11 10.03 14.68
C LYS A 748 -5.43 9.96 15.43
N VAL A 749 -6.49 9.49 14.77
CA VAL A 749 -7.84 9.35 15.35
C VAL A 749 -8.15 7.85 15.52
N LEU A 750 -7.93 7.06 14.46
CA LEU A 750 -8.20 5.62 14.40
C LEU A 750 -7.05 4.87 13.70
N GLU A 751 -6.24 4.12 14.45
CA GLU A 751 -5.18 3.27 13.90
C GLU A 751 -5.79 2.10 13.09
N ILE A 752 -5.29 1.84 11.88
CA ILE A 752 -5.88 0.86 10.94
C ILE A 752 -5.21 -0.52 11.12
N GLU A 753 -5.91 -1.46 11.76
CA GLU A 753 -5.42 -2.81 12.07
C GLU A 753 -5.99 -3.90 11.14
N GLY A 754 -7.03 -3.56 10.37
CA GLY A 754 -7.76 -4.45 9.45
C GLY A 754 -7.75 -3.96 8.00
N ARG A 755 -8.89 -4.09 7.33
CA ARG A 755 -9.06 -3.61 5.95
C ARG A 755 -9.09 -2.07 5.88
N GLU A 756 -8.30 -1.53 4.96
CA GLU A 756 -8.24 -0.09 4.65
C GLU A 756 -9.34 0.28 3.63
N ASP A 757 -10.58 0.36 4.14
CA ASP A 757 -11.79 0.73 3.41
C ASP A 757 -12.69 1.47 4.40
N HIS A 758 -12.90 2.77 4.22
CA HIS A 758 -13.44 3.64 5.27
C HIS A 758 -14.91 4.02 5.05
N ASP A 759 -15.50 3.71 3.89
CA ASP A 759 -16.81 4.26 3.52
C ASP A 759 -17.91 3.84 4.49
N LYS A 760 -17.87 2.59 4.99
CA LYS A 760 -18.80 2.10 6.00
C LYS A 760 -18.66 2.80 7.35
N LEU A 761 -17.43 3.14 7.73
CA LEU A 761 -17.13 3.88 8.96
C LEU A 761 -17.65 5.31 8.84
N LEU A 762 -17.41 5.95 7.69
CA LEU A 762 -17.86 7.32 7.42
C LEU A 762 -19.38 7.42 7.37
N ALA A 763 -20.06 6.45 6.74
CA ALA A 763 -21.52 6.38 6.73
C ALA A 763 -22.11 6.21 8.13
N MET A 764 -21.48 5.40 8.99
CA MET A 764 -21.86 5.30 10.40
C MET A 764 -21.68 6.65 11.10
N LEU A 765 -20.53 7.32 10.90
CA LEU A 765 -20.25 8.62 11.51
C LEU A 765 -21.21 9.72 11.04
N ASP A 766 -21.57 9.73 9.75
CA ASP A 766 -22.55 10.66 9.21
C ASP A 766 -23.91 10.50 9.90
N ASP A 767 -24.39 9.27 10.08
CA ASP A 767 -25.64 8.99 10.79
C ASP A 767 -25.56 9.30 12.29
N VAL A 768 -24.43 8.98 12.95
CA VAL A 768 -24.17 9.31 14.37
C VAL A 768 -24.12 10.82 14.60
N ASN A 769 -23.64 11.61 13.64
CA ASN A 769 -23.57 13.06 13.76
C ASN A 769 -24.84 13.77 13.25
N ASN A 770 -25.74 13.06 12.56
CA ASN A 770 -27.01 13.60 12.09
C ASN A 770 -28.09 13.55 13.19
N ARG A 771 -28.39 14.72 13.78
CA ARG A 771 -29.39 14.87 14.86
C ARG A 771 -30.84 14.65 14.39
N ALA A 772 -31.12 14.64 13.09
CA ALA A 772 -32.45 14.37 12.56
C ALA A 772 -32.84 12.88 12.59
N ILE A 773 -31.86 11.96 12.67
CA ILE A 773 -32.10 10.52 12.76
C ILE A 773 -32.20 10.15 14.24
N PRO A 774 -33.27 9.49 14.72
CA PRO A 774 -33.34 9.02 16.10
C PRO A 774 -32.16 8.10 16.46
N ILE A 775 -31.57 8.27 17.65
CA ILE A 775 -30.36 7.52 18.04
C ILE A 775 -30.59 5.99 18.05
N ASN A 776 -31.79 5.54 18.40
CA ASN A 776 -32.10 4.11 18.42
C ASN A 776 -32.11 3.51 17.01
N ASP A 777 -32.48 4.29 15.98
CA ASP A 777 -32.40 3.86 14.59
C ASP A 777 -30.94 3.79 14.11
N VAL A 778 -30.09 4.72 14.58
CA VAL A 778 -28.64 4.69 14.31
C VAL A 778 -28.00 3.44 14.93
N ILE A 779 -28.31 3.13 16.20
CA ILE A 779 -27.85 1.91 16.87
C ILE A 779 -28.37 0.68 16.12
N ALA A 780 -29.67 0.61 15.85
CA ALA A 780 -30.28 -0.51 15.13
C ALA A 780 -29.71 -0.71 13.72
N LYS A 781 -29.19 0.34 13.06
CA LYS A 781 -28.56 0.22 11.74
C LYS A 781 -27.09 -0.18 11.82
N HIS A 782 -26.32 0.47 12.69
CA HIS A 782 -24.86 0.45 12.64
C HIS A 782 -24.18 -0.31 13.77
N PHE A 783 -24.86 -0.66 14.85
CA PHE A 783 -24.24 -1.30 16.01
C PHE A 783 -25.02 -2.52 16.46
N ASP A 784 -24.31 -3.50 17.00
CA ASP A 784 -24.95 -4.56 17.77
C ASP A 784 -25.15 -4.07 19.20
N LEU A 785 -26.42 -3.99 19.62
CA LEU A 785 -26.78 -3.39 20.90
C LEU A 785 -26.25 -4.21 22.09
N ASP A 786 -26.30 -5.54 22.00
CA ASP A 786 -25.84 -6.42 23.06
C ASP A 786 -24.32 -6.30 23.26
N ASN A 787 -23.53 -6.33 22.18
CA ASN A 787 -22.09 -6.08 22.23
C ASN A 787 -21.76 -4.69 22.79
N TYR A 788 -22.45 -3.64 22.33
CA TYR A 788 -22.24 -2.27 22.79
C TYR A 788 -22.52 -2.10 24.28
N LEU A 789 -23.65 -2.65 24.77
CA LEU A 789 -24.00 -2.59 26.20
C LEU A 789 -23.06 -3.45 27.04
N THR A 790 -22.64 -4.63 26.56
CA THR A 790 -21.68 -5.48 27.27
C THR A 790 -20.34 -4.77 27.47
N TRP A 791 -19.82 -4.11 26.42
CA TRP A 791 -18.58 -3.34 26.52
C TRP A 791 -18.70 -2.18 27.52
N LEU A 792 -19.77 -1.37 27.44
CA LEU A 792 -20.02 -0.28 28.38
C LEU A 792 -20.16 -0.76 29.83
N ALA A 793 -20.97 -1.79 30.05
CA ALA A 793 -21.24 -2.34 31.37
C ALA A 793 -19.95 -2.91 32.01
N ALA A 794 -19.13 -3.62 31.23
CA ALA A 794 -17.85 -4.12 31.68
C ALA A 794 -16.90 -2.99 32.09
N ASN A 795 -16.80 -1.91 31.28
CA ASN A 795 -15.94 -0.76 31.61
C ASN A 795 -16.36 -0.06 32.91
N ILE A 796 -17.67 0.05 33.14
CA ILE A 796 -18.20 0.62 34.38
C ILE A 796 -17.86 -0.28 35.56
N LEU A 797 -18.13 -1.58 35.49
CA LEU A 797 -17.83 -2.52 36.58
C LEU A 797 -16.32 -2.62 36.89
N MET A 798 -15.48 -2.51 35.88
CA MET A 798 -14.03 -2.54 36.00
C MET A 798 -13.41 -1.16 36.34
N ASP A 799 -14.19 -0.08 36.50
CA ASP A 799 -13.70 1.31 36.69
C ASP A 799 -12.66 1.75 35.64
N ASN A 800 -12.83 1.37 34.36
CA ASN A 800 -11.92 1.79 33.27
C ASN A 800 -12.47 3.03 32.54
N MET A 801 -12.00 4.21 32.95
CA MET A 801 -12.56 5.51 32.53
C MET A 801 -11.92 6.10 31.27
N ASP A 802 -10.81 5.56 30.80
CA ASP A 802 -10.10 6.02 29.58
C ASP A 802 -10.66 5.39 28.29
N THR A 803 -11.85 4.78 28.39
CA THR A 803 -12.53 4.11 27.28
C THR A 803 -13.49 5.03 26.51
N ALA A 804 -13.63 6.29 26.93
CA ALA A 804 -14.49 7.27 26.26
C ALA A 804 -13.98 7.71 24.87
N ALA A 805 -12.66 7.67 24.66
CA ALA A 805 -12.00 8.03 23.40
C ALA A 805 -10.81 7.13 23.02
N HIS A 806 -10.36 6.24 23.92
CA HIS A 806 -9.24 5.30 23.73
C HIS A 806 -9.63 3.88 24.16
N ASN A 807 -8.66 2.96 24.15
CA ASN A 807 -8.76 1.65 24.84
C ASN A 807 -9.90 0.73 24.33
N PHE A 808 -10.28 0.89 23.06
CA PHE A 808 -11.10 -0.06 22.33
C PHE A 808 -10.71 -0.12 20.85
N LEU A 809 -11.14 -1.18 20.19
CA LEU A 809 -11.19 -1.27 18.74
C LEU A 809 -12.62 -1.34 18.24
N LEU A 810 -12.85 -0.84 17.03
CA LEU A 810 -14.06 -1.04 16.25
C LEU A 810 -13.81 -2.07 15.17
N TYR A 811 -14.52 -3.18 15.27
CA TYR A 811 -14.49 -4.27 14.30
C TYR A 811 -15.79 -4.28 13.49
N SER A 812 -15.71 -4.57 12.20
CA SER A 812 -16.89 -4.88 11.41
C SER A 812 -16.58 -5.81 10.23
N PRO A 813 -17.30 -6.95 10.08
CA PRO A 813 -17.09 -7.88 8.98
C PRO A 813 -17.61 -7.31 7.66
N LEU A 814 -17.16 -7.86 6.52
CA LEU A 814 -17.51 -7.34 5.20
C LEU A 814 -18.97 -7.60 4.80
N ASN A 815 -19.60 -8.61 5.38
CA ASN A 815 -20.97 -9.01 5.11
C ASN A 815 -22.00 -8.41 6.10
N SER A 816 -21.59 -7.46 6.95
CA SER A 816 -22.48 -6.78 7.90
C SER A 816 -22.26 -5.27 7.87
N ASN A 817 -23.33 -4.53 8.17
CA ASN A 817 -23.29 -3.09 8.42
C ASN A 817 -23.05 -2.76 9.89
N LYS A 818 -22.96 -3.77 10.76
CA LYS A 818 -22.81 -3.61 12.21
C LYS A 818 -21.34 -3.46 12.63
N TRP A 819 -21.07 -2.50 13.49
CA TRP A 819 -19.82 -2.29 14.21
C TRP A 819 -19.90 -2.92 15.59
N TYR A 820 -18.79 -3.50 16.02
CA TYR A 820 -18.62 -4.18 17.29
C TYR A 820 -17.41 -3.61 18.03
N PHE A 821 -17.56 -3.40 19.33
CA PHE A 821 -16.50 -2.98 20.24
C PHE A 821 -15.67 -4.21 20.67
N VAL A 822 -14.35 -4.05 20.63
CA VAL A 822 -13.36 -5.01 21.12
C VAL A 822 -12.49 -4.31 22.17
N PRO A 823 -12.29 -4.88 23.36
CA PRO A 823 -11.54 -4.24 24.44
C PRO A 823 -10.04 -4.15 24.13
N TRP A 824 -9.37 -3.09 24.57
CA TRP A 824 -7.92 -2.92 24.51
C TRP A 824 -7.38 -2.16 25.72
N ASP A 825 -6.18 -2.52 26.20
CA ASP A 825 -5.42 -1.82 27.23
C ASP A 825 -6.18 -1.49 28.54
N TYR A 826 -6.44 -2.51 29.36
CA TYR A 826 -7.21 -2.41 30.60
C TYR A 826 -6.36 -2.34 31.87
N ASP A 827 -5.07 -1.97 31.78
CA ASP A 827 -4.24 -1.82 32.98
C ASP A 827 -4.58 -0.58 33.81
N GLY A 828 -5.13 0.47 33.20
CA GLY A 828 -5.62 1.68 33.88
C GLY A 828 -6.92 1.49 34.69
N GLY A 829 -7.63 0.39 34.49
CA GLY A 829 -8.85 0.06 35.23
C GLY A 829 -8.61 -0.34 36.69
N TRP A 830 -9.64 -0.89 37.31
CA TRP A 830 -9.64 -1.41 38.68
C TRP A 830 -9.20 -0.35 39.70
N GLU A 831 -9.77 0.84 39.58
CA GLU A 831 -9.48 2.05 40.38
C GLU A 831 -8.02 2.54 40.32
N LEU A 832 -7.17 2.04 39.40
CA LEU A 832 -5.78 2.48 39.32
C LEU A 832 -5.69 3.96 38.97
N GLN A 833 -6.33 4.40 37.88
CA GLN A 833 -6.31 5.81 37.48
C GLN A 833 -6.87 6.73 38.58
N ARG A 834 -7.89 6.27 39.31
CA ARG A 834 -8.46 6.98 40.46
C ARG A 834 -7.47 7.10 41.62
N GLY A 835 -6.79 6.01 41.97
CA GLY A 835 -5.76 5.98 43.00
C GLY A 835 -4.54 6.85 42.64
N LEU A 836 -4.24 6.97 41.35
CA LEU A 836 -3.20 7.86 40.82
C LEU A 836 -3.66 9.31 40.63
N GLN A 837 -4.92 9.64 40.97
CA GLN A 837 -5.51 10.97 40.76
C GLN A 837 -5.46 11.46 39.29
N SER A 838 -5.51 10.51 38.35
CA SER A 838 -5.42 10.76 36.91
C SER A 838 -6.79 10.79 36.22
N ILE A 839 -7.86 11.05 36.96
CA ILE A 839 -9.22 11.19 36.42
C ILE A 839 -9.81 12.54 36.83
N SER A 840 -10.66 13.09 35.97
CA SER A 840 -11.39 14.31 36.28
C SER A 840 -12.49 14.05 37.33
N PRO A 841 -12.81 15.02 38.21
CA PRO A 841 -13.84 14.87 39.24
C PRO A 841 -15.25 14.55 38.70
N PHE A 842 -15.55 15.01 37.48
CA PHE A 842 -16.81 14.71 36.78
C PHE A 842 -16.86 13.29 36.19
N GLY A 843 -15.71 12.61 36.05
CA GLY A 843 -15.57 11.32 35.37
C GLY A 843 -16.03 10.14 36.23
N ASN A 844 -17.34 9.93 36.30
CA ASN A 844 -17.94 8.76 36.93
C ASN A 844 -19.05 8.20 36.05
N GLY A 845 -19.25 6.88 36.06
CA GLY A 845 -20.38 6.23 35.39
C GLY A 845 -20.54 6.64 33.92
N ILE A 846 -21.69 7.20 33.59
CA ILE A 846 -22.02 7.64 32.22
C ILE A 846 -21.52 9.06 31.93
N SER A 847 -21.28 9.88 32.96
CA SER A 847 -20.68 11.22 32.79
C SER A 847 -19.28 11.15 32.15
N THR A 848 -18.54 10.06 32.34
CA THR A 848 -17.27 9.79 31.66
C THR A 848 -17.39 9.82 30.13
N TYR A 849 -18.49 9.30 29.59
CA TYR A 849 -18.72 9.20 28.15
C TYR A 849 -19.49 10.41 27.58
N TRP A 850 -19.82 11.40 28.43
CA TRP A 850 -20.78 12.43 28.07
C TRP A 850 -20.26 13.43 27.03
N GLY A 851 -18.93 13.54 26.86
CA GLY A 851 -18.31 14.32 25.78
C GLY A 851 -18.31 13.64 24.40
N ASN A 852 -18.62 12.34 24.33
CA ASN A 852 -18.59 11.55 23.09
C ASN A 852 -19.94 11.57 22.38
N VAL A 853 -19.95 11.77 21.05
CA VAL A 853 -21.20 11.97 20.27
C VAL A 853 -22.14 10.77 20.35
N LEU A 854 -21.63 9.55 20.17
CA LEU A 854 -22.45 8.33 20.14
C LEU A 854 -23.07 8.07 21.52
N HIS A 855 -22.22 8.05 22.55
CA HIS A 855 -22.62 7.71 23.91
C HIS A 855 -23.55 8.78 24.48
N ASN A 856 -23.21 10.06 24.32
CA ASN A 856 -24.04 11.18 24.73
C ASN A 856 -25.45 11.08 24.13
N ARG A 857 -25.56 10.87 22.81
CA ARG A 857 -26.85 10.70 22.14
C ARG A 857 -27.63 9.52 22.70
N PHE A 858 -26.95 8.39 22.96
CA PHE A 858 -27.60 7.19 23.48
C PHE A 858 -28.15 7.41 24.89
N PHE A 859 -27.38 8.08 25.75
CA PHE A 859 -27.74 8.34 27.15
C PHE A 859 -28.73 9.49 27.35
N HIS A 860 -29.01 10.31 26.34
CA HIS A 860 -30.13 11.27 26.34
C HIS A 860 -31.52 10.60 26.26
N SER A 861 -31.60 9.31 26.59
CA SER A 861 -32.84 8.54 26.71
C SER A 861 -32.80 7.73 28.00
N GLU A 862 -33.76 7.98 28.89
CA GLU A 862 -33.91 7.22 30.13
C GLU A 862 -34.10 5.72 29.86
N ALA A 863 -34.83 5.37 28.79
CA ALA A 863 -35.03 3.98 28.39
C ALA A 863 -33.71 3.29 28.03
N ASN A 864 -32.81 3.98 27.33
CA ASN A 864 -31.50 3.45 26.97
C ASN A 864 -30.56 3.32 28.19
N VAL A 865 -30.64 4.25 29.14
CA VAL A 865 -29.89 4.14 30.41
C VAL A 865 -30.40 2.95 31.24
N ARG A 866 -31.70 2.65 31.21
CA ARG A 866 -32.25 1.42 31.82
C ARG A 866 -31.70 0.16 31.17
N LEU A 867 -31.59 0.12 29.83
CA LEU A 867 -30.95 -1.02 29.13
C LEU A 867 -29.50 -1.24 29.60
N LEU A 868 -28.74 -0.15 29.80
CA LEU A 868 -27.39 -0.25 30.34
C LEU A 868 -27.38 -0.74 31.79
N ARG A 869 -28.27 -0.22 32.65
CA ARG A 869 -28.41 -0.69 34.04
C ARG A 869 -28.72 -2.19 34.08
N ASP A 870 -29.67 -2.65 33.27
CA ASP A 870 -30.04 -4.07 33.20
C ASP A 870 -28.84 -4.93 32.77
N LYS A 871 -28.05 -4.46 31.79
CA LYS A 871 -26.82 -5.16 31.37
C LYS A 871 -25.74 -5.14 32.47
N ILE A 872 -25.59 -4.04 33.22
CA ILE A 872 -24.67 -3.98 34.38
C ILE A 872 -25.09 -5.00 35.44
N GLU A 873 -26.37 -5.08 35.78
CA GLU A 873 -26.90 -6.07 36.74
C GLU A 873 -26.69 -7.50 36.25
N GLU A 874 -26.81 -7.75 34.94
CA GLU A 874 -26.49 -9.03 34.31
C GLU A 874 -25.00 -9.37 34.49
N LEU A 875 -24.10 -8.48 34.08
CA LEU A 875 -22.66 -8.74 34.13
C LEU A 875 -22.10 -8.77 35.56
N HIS A 876 -22.70 -8.05 36.50
CA HIS A 876 -22.31 -8.08 37.91
C HIS A 876 -22.49 -9.48 38.55
N LYS A 877 -23.30 -10.37 37.95
CA LYS A 877 -23.36 -11.78 38.37
C LYS A 877 -22.05 -12.54 38.13
N THR A 878 -21.24 -12.08 37.18
CA THR A 878 -19.96 -12.70 36.79
C THR A 878 -18.75 -11.82 37.13
N ILE A 879 -18.92 -10.50 37.17
CA ILE A 879 -17.91 -9.51 37.60
C ILE A 879 -18.37 -8.91 38.93
N ASN A 880 -18.13 -9.64 40.02
CA ASN A 880 -18.42 -9.22 41.39
C ASN A 880 -17.22 -9.48 42.30
N ASN A 881 -17.35 -9.08 43.56
CA ASN A 881 -16.26 -9.15 44.50
C ASN A 881 -15.75 -10.59 44.71
N GLU A 882 -16.65 -11.59 44.80
CA GLU A 882 -16.25 -12.97 45.03
C GLU A 882 -15.50 -13.57 43.82
N SER A 883 -16.06 -13.40 42.62
CA SER A 883 -15.47 -13.92 41.37
C SER A 883 -14.12 -13.28 41.04
N VAL A 884 -13.99 -11.97 41.24
CA VAL A 884 -12.72 -11.26 41.07
C VAL A 884 -11.71 -11.74 42.11
N ALA A 885 -12.08 -11.79 43.39
CA ALA A 885 -11.19 -12.29 44.45
C ALA A 885 -10.70 -13.73 44.18
N ALA A 886 -11.58 -14.60 43.68
CA ALA A 886 -11.23 -15.97 43.31
C ALA A 886 -10.16 -16.02 42.21
N ARG A 887 -10.28 -15.19 41.17
CA ARG A 887 -9.25 -15.08 40.12
C ARG A 887 -7.93 -14.51 40.63
N LEU A 888 -7.99 -13.45 41.44
CA LEU A 888 -6.79 -12.87 42.07
C LEU A 888 -6.02 -13.90 42.91
N ALA A 889 -6.73 -14.78 43.61
CA ALA A 889 -6.13 -15.86 44.40
C ALA A 889 -5.38 -16.88 43.52
N LEU A 890 -5.77 -17.07 42.26
CA LEU A 890 -5.06 -17.94 41.30
C LEU A 890 -3.78 -17.29 40.78
N TYR A 891 -3.79 -15.97 40.54
CA TYR A 891 -2.60 -15.26 40.03
C TYR A 891 -1.55 -15.03 41.11
N LYS A 892 -1.97 -14.78 42.36
CA LYS A 892 -1.07 -14.40 43.46
C LYS A 892 0.15 -15.34 43.62
N PRO A 893 0.01 -16.69 43.61
CA PRO A 893 1.16 -17.60 43.69
C PRO A 893 2.16 -17.48 42.52
N VAL A 894 1.71 -17.03 41.35
CA VAL A 894 2.58 -16.78 40.19
C VAL A 894 3.38 -15.50 40.39
N LEU A 895 2.78 -14.47 41.00
CA LEU A 895 3.37 -13.14 41.18
C LEU A 895 4.40 -13.06 42.30
N GLU A 896 4.06 -13.61 43.48
CA GLU A 896 4.86 -13.45 44.71
C GLU A 896 6.34 -13.81 44.53
N PRO A 897 6.72 -14.91 43.85
CA PRO A 897 8.12 -15.24 43.64
C PRO A 897 8.89 -14.16 42.87
N PHE A 898 8.24 -13.45 41.95
CA PHE A 898 8.87 -12.38 41.17
C PHE A 898 8.97 -11.09 41.97
N LEU A 899 7.91 -10.72 42.70
CA LEU A 899 7.90 -9.50 43.51
C LEU A 899 8.90 -9.57 44.69
N ALA A 900 9.31 -10.78 45.09
CA ALA A 900 10.33 -11.01 46.10
C ALA A 900 11.77 -11.09 45.56
N ARG A 901 12.00 -11.09 44.24
CA ARG A 901 13.33 -11.27 43.62
C ARG A 901 13.67 -10.20 42.58
N ALA A 902 14.97 -10.00 42.35
CA ALA A 902 15.43 -9.15 41.26
C ALA A 902 15.13 -9.80 39.89
N PRO A 903 14.88 -9.01 38.82
CA PRO A 903 14.90 -7.55 38.82
C PRO A 903 13.62 -6.90 39.35
N ASP A 904 12.47 -7.59 39.38
CA ASP A 904 11.15 -7.00 39.65
C ASP A 904 11.04 -6.32 41.01
N LYS A 905 11.59 -6.95 42.06
CA LYS A 905 11.66 -6.36 43.41
C LYS A 905 12.29 -4.96 43.42
N ASN A 906 13.29 -4.72 42.57
CA ASN A 906 14.04 -3.46 42.57
C ASN A 906 13.23 -2.29 41.99
N PHE A 907 12.12 -2.59 41.33
CA PHE A 907 11.28 -1.65 40.58
C PHE A 907 9.81 -1.72 40.99
N TYR A 908 9.52 -2.31 42.15
CA TYR A 908 8.17 -2.48 42.65
C TYR A 908 7.64 -1.15 43.22
N PRO A 909 6.48 -0.63 42.76
CA PRO A 909 6.04 0.73 43.10
C PRO A 909 5.49 0.88 44.52
N ILE A 910 5.17 -0.23 45.19
CA ILE A 910 4.66 -0.26 46.56
C ILE A 910 5.56 -1.15 47.44
N GLN A 911 5.35 -1.12 48.75
CA GLN A 911 6.00 -2.07 49.66
C GLN A 911 5.42 -3.48 49.43
N THR A 912 6.25 -4.53 49.47
CA THR A 912 5.81 -5.91 49.18
C THR A 912 4.67 -6.39 50.08
N ASN A 913 4.63 -5.96 51.35
CA ASN A 913 3.54 -6.26 52.29
C ASN A 913 2.21 -5.53 52.00
N LYS A 914 2.17 -4.68 50.97
CA LYS A 914 0.97 -3.96 50.51
C LYS A 914 0.27 -4.61 49.32
N LEU A 915 0.79 -5.72 48.79
CA LEU A 915 0.14 -6.46 47.70
C LEU A 915 -1.28 -6.92 48.10
N ASP A 916 -1.47 -7.42 49.32
CA ASP A 916 -2.80 -7.88 49.76
C ASP A 916 -3.82 -6.74 49.88
N ASP A 917 -3.37 -5.55 50.29
CA ASP A 917 -4.20 -4.34 50.29
C ASP A 917 -4.62 -3.99 48.85
N GLU A 918 -3.68 -4.06 47.91
CA GLU A 918 -3.91 -3.78 46.49
C GLU A 918 -4.90 -4.77 45.85
N LEU A 919 -4.70 -6.08 46.08
CA LEU A 919 -5.59 -7.12 45.57
C LEU A 919 -7.00 -7.00 46.17
N ARG A 920 -7.11 -6.60 47.44
CA ARG A 920 -8.41 -6.33 48.07
C ARG A 920 -9.12 -5.13 47.42
N ILE A 921 -8.40 -4.05 47.10
CA ILE A 921 -8.96 -2.92 46.36
C ILE A 921 -9.55 -3.40 45.04
N ILE A 922 -8.78 -4.15 44.24
CA ILE A 922 -9.23 -4.69 42.95
C ILE A 922 -10.45 -5.60 43.11
N ALA A 923 -10.43 -6.49 44.09
CA ALA A 923 -11.55 -7.40 44.37
C ALA A 923 -12.85 -6.64 44.67
N GLU A 924 -12.78 -5.55 45.44
CA GLU A 924 -13.96 -4.80 45.86
C GLU A 924 -14.41 -3.73 44.84
N THR A 925 -13.66 -3.51 43.76
CA THR A 925 -13.96 -2.50 42.74
C THR A 925 -15.35 -2.65 42.10
N PRO A 926 -15.85 -3.83 41.72
CA PRO A 926 -17.14 -3.95 41.04
C PRO A 926 -18.30 -3.33 41.83
N SER A 927 -18.39 -3.62 43.12
CA SER A 927 -19.43 -3.06 44.00
C SER A 927 -19.31 -1.54 44.15
N ARG A 928 -18.09 -1.01 44.30
CA ARG A 928 -17.87 0.44 44.41
C ARG A 928 -18.18 1.17 43.12
N SER A 929 -17.83 0.59 41.98
CA SER A 929 -18.09 1.19 40.67
C SER A 929 -19.58 1.20 40.34
N LEU A 930 -20.30 0.14 40.70
CA LEU A 930 -21.76 0.10 40.62
C LEU A 930 -22.40 1.21 41.47
N ALA A 931 -21.94 1.39 42.72
CA ALA A 931 -22.44 2.47 43.57
C ALA A 931 -22.16 3.86 42.96
N ARG A 932 -20.97 4.07 42.38
CA ARG A 932 -20.63 5.32 41.67
C ARG A 932 -21.50 5.54 40.42
N PHE A 933 -21.81 4.49 39.66
CA PHE A 933 -22.72 4.59 38.53
C PHE A 933 -24.12 5.02 38.97
N GLU A 934 -24.66 4.40 40.02
CA GLU A 934 -25.98 4.77 40.53
C GLU A 934 -26.02 6.20 41.09
N GLU A 935 -24.94 6.65 41.75
CA GLU A 935 -24.79 8.04 42.18
C GLU A 935 -24.72 9.00 40.98
N ASP A 936 -23.93 8.67 39.96
CA ASP A 936 -23.76 9.48 38.75
C ASP A 936 -25.08 9.65 37.97
N VAL A 937 -25.90 8.60 37.91
CA VAL A 937 -27.22 8.67 37.25
C VAL A 937 -28.12 9.73 37.91
N GLN A 938 -27.99 9.99 39.21
CA GLN A 938 -28.76 11.03 39.92
C GLN A 938 -28.18 12.44 39.76
N LYS A 939 -26.99 12.61 39.18
CA LYS A 939 -26.35 13.92 39.03
C LYS A 939 -26.77 14.59 37.72
N PRO A 940 -26.89 15.93 37.69
CA PRO A 940 -26.92 16.66 36.44
C PRO A 940 -25.66 16.37 35.63
N LYS A 941 -25.76 16.43 34.30
CA LYS A 941 -24.66 16.04 33.42
C LYS A 941 -23.72 17.20 33.11
N PRO A 942 -22.41 16.93 32.95
CA PRO A 942 -21.41 17.97 32.71
C PRO A 942 -21.70 18.73 31.41
N ILE A 943 -21.24 19.99 31.37
CA ILE A 943 -21.45 20.94 30.27
C ILE A 943 -20.12 21.55 29.82
N PHE A 944 -20.06 22.07 28.61
CA PHE A 944 -18.98 22.97 28.20
C PHE A 944 -19.32 24.44 28.49
N LEU A 945 -18.33 25.20 28.94
CA LEU A 945 -18.38 26.65 29.00
C LEU A 945 -18.11 27.23 27.61
N GLY A 946 -18.80 28.30 27.24
CA GLY A 946 -18.62 28.97 25.94
C GLY A 946 -17.60 30.11 25.96
N ASP A 947 -17.29 30.65 24.79
CA ASP A 947 -16.46 31.86 24.67
C ASP A 947 -17.16 33.07 25.28
N VAL A 948 -16.40 33.91 25.99
CA VAL A 948 -16.90 35.16 26.55
C VAL A 948 -16.98 36.23 25.47
N GLN A 949 -18.16 36.79 25.28
CA GLN A 949 -18.46 37.77 24.24
C GLN A 949 -18.60 39.18 24.83
N LYS A 950 -18.53 40.22 24.01
CA LYS A 950 -18.89 41.60 24.39
C LYS A 950 -20.16 42.02 23.66
N ASN A 951 -21.11 42.60 24.38
CA ASN A 951 -22.32 43.17 23.76
C ASN A 951 -22.07 44.61 23.26
N ASP A 952 -23.04 45.19 22.55
CA ASP A 952 -22.97 46.55 21.99
C ASP A 952 -22.75 47.65 23.04
N SER A 953 -23.06 47.37 24.32
CA SER A 953 -22.85 48.27 25.45
C SER A 953 -21.49 48.09 26.13
N GLY A 954 -20.62 47.22 25.61
CA GLY A 954 -19.28 46.93 26.15
C GLY A 954 -19.27 46.00 27.38
N GLN A 955 -20.41 45.43 27.74
CA GLN A 955 -20.54 44.45 28.84
C GLN A 955 -20.07 43.07 28.38
N HIS A 956 -19.57 42.26 29.30
CA HIS A 956 -19.14 40.89 29.01
C HIS A 956 -20.31 39.92 29.18
N VAL A 957 -20.49 39.05 28.20
CA VAL A 957 -21.53 38.01 28.15
C VAL A 957 -20.87 36.65 28.28
N PHE A 958 -21.20 35.95 29.34
CA PHE A 958 -20.76 34.59 29.63
C PHE A 958 -21.89 33.64 29.22
N VAL A 959 -21.56 32.60 28.46
CA VAL A 959 -22.52 31.62 27.95
C VAL A 959 -22.02 30.20 28.20
N TRP A 960 -22.92 29.24 28.40
CA TRP A 960 -22.58 27.82 28.60
C TRP A 960 -23.67 26.92 28.01
N GLU A 961 -23.42 25.63 27.90
CA GLU A 961 -24.40 24.68 27.37
C GLU A 961 -25.54 24.39 28.37
N HIS A 962 -26.70 23.97 27.85
CA HIS A 962 -27.74 23.40 28.69
C HIS A 962 -27.29 22.03 29.22
N SER A 963 -27.35 21.85 30.54
CA SER A 963 -27.15 20.55 31.16
C SER A 963 -28.40 19.67 30.98
N PHE A 964 -28.23 18.38 31.23
CA PHE A 964 -29.28 17.37 31.14
C PHE A 964 -29.40 16.63 32.47
N ASP A 965 -30.65 16.38 32.86
CA ASP A 965 -30.99 15.58 34.02
C ASP A 965 -31.81 14.37 33.60
N LEU A 966 -31.42 13.18 34.05
CA LEU A 966 -32.08 11.93 33.64
C LEU A 966 -33.45 11.74 34.29
N GLN A 967 -33.68 12.36 35.45
CA GLN A 967 -34.93 12.28 36.20
C GLN A 967 -35.93 13.37 35.75
N GLY A 968 -35.48 14.32 34.93
CA GLY A 968 -36.26 15.47 34.49
C GLY A 968 -36.43 16.54 35.57
N ASP A 969 -35.55 16.57 36.57
CA ASP A 969 -35.54 17.58 37.61
C ASP A 969 -35.22 18.97 37.03
N GLU A 970 -35.72 20.04 37.66
CA GLU A 970 -35.34 21.40 37.29
C GLU A 970 -33.85 21.66 37.57
N LEU A 971 -33.18 22.30 36.61
CA LEU A 971 -31.75 22.60 36.68
C LEU A 971 -31.50 24.08 36.92
N PHE A 972 -30.57 24.35 37.84
CA PHE A 972 -30.10 25.67 38.21
C PHE A 972 -28.59 25.77 37.96
N TYR A 973 -28.12 26.96 37.61
CA TYR A 973 -26.72 27.25 37.33
C TYR A 973 -26.17 28.26 38.33
N ASP A 974 -25.06 27.90 38.96
CA ASP A 974 -24.32 28.74 39.89
C ASP A 974 -23.04 29.21 39.18
N TRP A 975 -23.02 30.47 38.74
CA TRP A 975 -21.94 31.10 37.98
C TRP A 975 -21.06 31.95 38.87
N SER A 976 -19.74 31.82 38.75
CA SER A 976 -18.78 32.63 39.51
C SER A 976 -17.60 33.08 38.64
N ILE A 977 -17.05 34.26 38.96
CA ILE A 977 -15.81 34.80 38.39
C ILE A 977 -14.86 35.29 39.50
N ALA A 978 -13.57 35.05 39.34
CA ALA A 978 -12.50 35.40 40.27
C ALA A 978 -11.21 35.85 39.56
N LYS A 979 -10.25 36.38 40.32
CA LYS A 979 -8.92 36.77 39.81
C LYS A 979 -7.86 35.68 39.91
N ASP A 980 -8.17 34.59 40.61
CA ASP A 980 -7.30 33.43 40.80
C ASP A 980 -8.10 32.12 40.58
N PRO A 981 -7.44 31.04 40.14
CA PRO A 981 -8.12 29.77 39.82
C PRO A 981 -8.66 29.03 41.05
N LEU A 982 -8.23 29.39 42.27
CA LEU A 982 -8.77 28.86 43.53
C LEU A 982 -10.03 29.61 44.00
N PHE A 983 -10.43 30.68 43.30
CA PHE A 983 -11.57 31.53 43.67
C PHE A 983 -11.45 32.15 45.07
N THR A 984 -10.22 32.42 45.54
CA THR A 984 -9.97 33.11 46.82
C THR A 984 -10.23 34.61 46.72
N THR A 985 -10.04 35.19 45.54
CA THR A 985 -10.26 36.59 45.19
C THR A 985 -11.45 36.69 44.24
N GLY A 986 -12.65 36.48 44.77
CA GLY A 986 -13.91 36.56 44.04
C GLY A 986 -14.18 37.97 43.47
N VAL A 987 -14.71 38.02 42.25
CA VAL A 987 -15.15 39.25 41.58
C VAL A 987 -16.67 39.35 41.64
N GLU A 988 -17.38 38.31 41.20
CA GLU A 988 -18.84 38.25 41.24
C GLU A 988 -19.30 36.78 41.29
N ASN A 989 -20.45 36.55 41.92
CA ASN A 989 -21.10 35.24 42.00
C ASN A 989 -22.62 35.40 41.86
N ARG A 990 -23.25 34.55 41.06
CA ARG A 990 -24.71 34.49 40.85
C ARG A 990 -25.16 33.05 40.93
N THR A 991 -26.15 32.79 41.79
CA THR A 991 -26.67 31.43 42.03
C THR A 991 -28.13 31.32 41.62
N GLY A 992 -28.58 30.10 41.34
CA GLY A 992 -29.98 29.84 41.00
C GLY A 992 -30.41 30.38 39.63
N LEU A 993 -29.47 30.56 38.69
CA LEU A 993 -29.79 30.98 37.34
C LEU A 993 -30.52 29.86 36.60
N THR A 994 -31.53 30.20 35.79
CA THR A 994 -32.28 29.24 34.96
C THR A 994 -31.91 29.33 33.48
N GLY A 995 -31.27 30.42 33.08
CA GLY A 995 -30.73 30.61 31.74
C GLY A 995 -29.29 30.11 31.62
N THR A 996 -28.84 29.96 30.38
CA THR A 996 -27.49 29.52 30.00
C THR A 996 -26.54 30.67 29.67
N GLN A 997 -26.90 31.88 30.12
CA GLN A 997 -26.08 33.06 29.93
C GLN A 997 -26.21 34.03 31.10
N THR A 998 -25.16 34.81 31.33
CA THR A 998 -25.17 35.94 32.26
C THR A 998 -24.37 37.10 31.69
N VAL A 999 -24.83 38.33 31.96
CA VAL A 999 -24.17 39.56 31.53
C VAL A 999 -23.62 40.28 32.75
N VAL A 1000 -22.37 40.71 32.67
CA VAL A 1000 -21.69 41.52 33.70
C VAL A 1000 -21.08 42.77 33.08
N ASP A 1001 -20.88 43.79 33.90
CA ASP A 1001 -20.28 45.05 33.44
C ASP A 1001 -18.88 44.85 32.84
N ALA A 1002 -18.42 45.88 32.12
CA ALA A 1002 -17.09 45.86 31.51
C ALA A 1002 -16.00 45.57 32.56
N LEU A 1003 -15.40 44.39 32.46
CA LEU A 1003 -14.27 43.98 33.29
C LEU A 1003 -13.06 44.88 32.98
N LYS A 1004 -12.30 45.22 34.03
CA LYS A 1004 -11.04 45.95 33.86
C LYS A 1004 -9.99 45.02 33.23
N PRO A 1005 -8.99 45.56 32.50
CA PRO A 1005 -7.90 44.76 31.96
C PRO A 1005 -7.24 43.89 33.03
N GLY A 1006 -7.01 42.62 32.70
CA GLY A 1006 -6.49 41.62 33.63
C GLY A 1006 -6.89 40.18 33.27
N THR A 1007 -6.35 39.23 34.02
CA THR A 1007 -6.70 37.80 33.90
C THR A 1007 -7.78 37.45 34.92
N TYR A 1008 -8.80 36.72 34.47
CA TYR A 1008 -9.89 36.22 35.31
C TYR A 1008 -10.13 34.74 35.04
N TYR A 1009 -10.76 34.09 36.01
CA TYR A 1009 -11.15 32.69 35.95
C TYR A 1009 -12.64 32.60 36.28
N TRP A 1010 -13.38 31.80 35.53
CA TRP A 1010 -14.81 31.64 35.76
C TRP A 1010 -15.24 30.20 35.65
N LYS A 1011 -16.36 29.87 36.30
CA LYS A 1011 -16.94 28.53 36.35
C LYS A 1011 -18.45 28.57 36.44
N VAL A 1012 -19.06 27.46 36.08
CA VAL A 1012 -20.48 27.17 36.31
C VAL A 1012 -20.60 25.81 36.99
N VAL A 1013 -21.34 25.77 38.09
CA VAL A 1013 -21.77 24.53 38.74
C VAL A 1013 -23.26 24.34 38.44
N VAL A 1014 -23.60 23.18 37.89
CA VAL A 1014 -24.99 22.79 37.66
C VAL A 1014 -25.52 22.14 38.92
N ARG A 1015 -26.74 22.48 39.31
CA ARG A 1015 -27.42 21.91 40.48
C ARG A 1015 -28.84 21.52 40.12
N ASP A 1016 -29.25 20.31 40.50
CA ASP A 1016 -30.64 19.87 40.36
C ASP A 1016 -31.51 20.32 41.57
N GLN A 1017 -32.81 20.04 41.50
CA GLN A 1017 -33.74 20.36 42.58
C GLN A 1017 -33.48 19.57 43.88
N LYS A 1018 -32.84 18.40 43.79
CA LYS A 1018 -32.50 17.53 44.93
C LYS A 1018 -31.16 17.90 45.60
N GLY A 1019 -30.43 18.87 45.03
CA GLY A 1019 -29.17 19.37 45.53
C GLY A 1019 -27.94 18.61 45.02
N ASN A 1020 -28.09 17.68 44.07
CA ASN A 1020 -26.94 17.08 43.40
C ASN A 1020 -26.28 18.12 42.51
N THR A 1021 -24.96 18.04 42.38
CA THR A 1021 -24.18 19.03 41.63
C THR A 1021 -23.23 18.37 40.65
N GLN A 1022 -22.88 19.11 39.61
CA GLN A 1022 -21.88 18.73 38.62
C GLN A 1022 -21.12 19.96 38.12
N ILE A 1023 -19.84 19.76 37.82
CA ILE A 1023 -18.95 20.79 37.27
C ILE A 1023 -18.86 20.68 35.73
N ALA A 1024 -18.41 21.75 35.09
CA ALA A 1024 -18.14 21.76 33.65
C ALA A 1024 -16.95 20.85 33.26
N PHE A 1025 -16.87 20.48 31.99
CA PHE A 1025 -15.75 19.71 31.42
C PHE A 1025 -14.45 20.50 31.37
N ASP A 1026 -14.53 21.83 31.25
CA ASP A 1026 -13.39 22.73 31.11
C ASP A 1026 -12.36 22.54 32.23
N GLN A 1027 -11.08 22.70 31.88
CA GLN A 1027 -9.99 22.68 32.86
C GLN A 1027 -8.96 23.76 32.54
N HIS A 1028 -8.32 24.27 33.59
CA HIS A 1028 -7.20 25.19 33.49
C HIS A 1028 -5.95 24.55 34.10
N GLU A 1029 -4.83 24.61 33.39
CA GLU A 1029 -3.51 24.22 33.88
C GLU A 1029 -2.70 25.49 34.17
N ASP A 1030 -2.14 25.60 35.37
CA ASP A 1030 -1.28 26.73 35.75
C ASP A 1030 0.18 26.55 35.26
N GLU A 1031 1.03 27.54 35.51
CA GLU A 1031 2.45 27.51 35.13
C GLU A 1031 3.26 26.40 35.85
N GLU A 1032 2.74 25.85 36.94
CA GLU A 1032 3.36 24.78 37.72
C GLU A 1032 2.87 23.39 37.28
N GLY A 1033 1.89 23.31 36.37
CA GLY A 1033 1.29 22.08 35.87
C GLY A 1033 0.16 21.53 36.76
N ASN A 1034 -0.40 22.35 37.64
CA ASN A 1034 -1.56 21.96 38.45
C ASN A 1034 -2.86 22.13 37.65
N PHE A 1035 -3.72 21.11 37.68
CA PHE A 1035 -5.02 21.13 37.00
C PHE A 1035 -6.15 21.63 37.92
N TYR A 1036 -6.93 22.57 37.39
CA TYR A 1036 -8.13 23.14 38.00
C TYR A 1036 -9.36 22.80 37.15
N PHE A 1037 -10.19 21.88 37.63
CA PHE A 1037 -11.35 21.37 36.89
C PHE A 1037 -12.60 22.25 37.01
N GLY A 1038 -13.42 22.27 35.96
CA GLY A 1038 -14.65 23.06 35.83
C GLY A 1038 -14.42 24.56 35.61
N ILE A 1039 -13.21 24.98 35.22
CA ILE A 1039 -12.78 26.38 35.21
C ILE A 1039 -12.21 26.76 33.84
N ARG A 1040 -12.55 27.96 33.37
CA ARG A 1040 -12.00 28.57 32.16
C ARG A 1040 -11.33 29.92 32.45
N GLN A 1041 -10.13 30.12 31.89
CA GLN A 1041 -9.40 31.38 31.98
C GLN A 1041 -9.87 32.35 30.88
N ILE A 1042 -9.97 33.63 31.21
CA ILE A 1042 -10.13 34.72 30.25
C ILE A 1042 -9.13 35.83 30.52
N LYS A 1043 -8.64 36.46 29.46
CA LYS A 1043 -7.78 37.64 29.53
C LYS A 1043 -8.53 38.82 28.92
N VAL A 1044 -8.73 39.86 29.72
CA VAL A 1044 -9.36 41.11 29.29
C VAL A 1044 -8.24 42.08 28.97
N GLU A 1045 -8.20 42.57 27.74
CA GLU A 1045 -7.24 43.57 27.25
C GLU A 1045 -7.68 45.00 27.54
#